data_AF-A0A0F6YLV4-F1
#
_entry.id   AF-A0A0F6YLV4-F1
#
_cell.length_a   1.000
_cell.length_b   1.000
_cell.length_c   1.000
_cell.angle_alpha   90.00
_cell.angle_beta   90.00
_cell.angle_gamma   90.00
#
_symmetry.space_group_name_H-M   'P 1'
#
loop_
_entity.id
_entity.type
_entity.pdbx_description
1 polymer ?
#
loop_
_entity_poly.entity_id
_entity_poly.type
_entity_poly.pdbx_seq_one_letter_code
_entity_poly.pdbx_strand_id
1 'polypeptide(L)'
;MRGALVIAIASVIASSSIARAQSVRYRRPFDGGHRVSAYFDHNGGGGCTDWACGGTCYNGHSGNDYAMPVGTPVLAAAAGRVVATFNGCANYGSFGNTCGGRCGNYVSIAHDDGSRSTYCHMQLGSIRVGVGQHVGCGQVLGGSASSGSSTGPHLHFGHRSPGAGGASDPYAGGCSRANTLWTDQGGYRGLPGTGCQGGGCVPSGEWCNGRDDDCDGRSDEALSRGCGTDVGECVAGWQACEGGGWGACHGSVGPRGEECDGRDQDCDGATDEALVRSCGTDVGECVAGTETCRAASWSACEGAIDPVPERCDTLDNDCDGTNDDERICEREEVAWSGPLHAPTSDSDASGDGRADACARTSSGFACLASGAGQGFTVRLTGTALGDADFWTASAIRMGDLDGDGRADVCAREGDRLVCWRSSGVGFVDRIDGPSVAGATAIELADVDGDALLDACVRDARGLACHRGDGYRFESVVVLPALADAAGFADVIHHGSIRFGDVDGDGRADVCARDAAGVDCWLGEGDRFGERVRGPRWSDEGGWALLSRWSTLRLADVDGDGRDDLCARGPSGFRCALAGTHGFEREVLGPAMDGAAYERADVYATLRLGDVDGDGRADVCVREPEGVRCWLFGGRGFDRAIVGPALSDAAGWTAPERHRSIRLADVDGDGRADLCARHADGLRCSLSNGHGFDHTWIAPDWSDESTPSDVTIRVAGGRRVGVGHDALRGTFGCAASPIGRAPIAALVLLAMIGLLRRRIV
;
A
#
# COMPACT_ATOMS: atom_id res chain seq x y z
N MET A 1 -42.17 0.03 -74.94
CA MET A 1 -43.25 -0.87 -75.42
C MET A 1 -44.36 -0.80 -74.38
N ARG A 2 -45.51 -0.17 -74.70
CA ARG A 2 -46.84 -0.81 -74.81
C ARG A 2 -47.15 -1.73 -73.61
N GLY A 3 -48.18 -1.59 -72.78
CA GLY A 3 -49.45 -0.86 -72.86
C GLY A 3 -50.55 -1.72 -72.20
N ALA A 4 -51.52 -1.07 -71.55
CA ALA A 4 -52.89 -1.50 -71.22
C ALA A 4 -53.17 -2.49 -70.05
N LEU A 5 -53.45 -1.88 -68.89
CA LEU A 5 -54.62 -1.99 -68.00
C LEU A 5 -55.85 -2.82 -68.45
N VAL A 6 -56.40 -3.62 -67.51
CA VAL A 6 -57.83 -4.01 -67.44
C VAL A 6 -58.34 -3.73 -66.02
N ILE A 7 -59.42 -2.94 -65.91
CA ILE A 7 -60.16 -2.63 -64.68
C ILE A 7 -61.35 -3.60 -64.57
N ALA A 8 -61.59 -4.15 -63.38
CA ALA A 8 -62.86 -4.76 -63.00
C ALA A 8 -63.36 -4.16 -61.68
N ILE A 9 -64.64 -3.77 -61.69
CA ILE A 9 -65.40 -3.08 -60.65
C ILE A 9 -65.91 -4.09 -59.63
N ALA A 10 -65.85 -3.75 -58.33
CA ALA A 10 -66.66 -4.38 -57.29
C ALA A 10 -67.26 -3.30 -56.37
N SER A 11 -68.59 -3.21 -56.37
CA SER A 11 -69.40 -2.37 -55.49
C SER A 11 -69.51 -2.99 -54.10
N VAL A 12 -69.31 -2.20 -53.04
CA VAL A 12 -69.64 -2.60 -51.66
C VAL A 12 -70.61 -1.57 -51.07
N ILE A 13 -71.69 -2.10 -50.49
CA ILE A 13 -72.84 -1.43 -49.89
C ILE A 13 -72.41 -0.79 -48.55
N ALA A 14 -72.71 0.50 -48.37
CA ALA A 14 -72.49 1.22 -47.12
C ALA A 14 -73.68 1.01 -46.16
N SER A 15 -73.40 0.48 -44.96
CA SER A 15 -74.33 0.48 -43.82
C SER A 15 -73.93 1.57 -42.84
N SER A 16 -74.69 2.65 -42.78
CA SER A 16 -74.48 3.78 -41.87
C SER A 16 -75.01 3.47 -40.47
N SER A 17 -74.16 3.05 -39.55
CA SER A 17 -74.43 3.06 -38.11
C SER A 17 -74.14 4.46 -37.55
N ILE A 18 -75.19 5.20 -37.16
CA ILE A 18 -75.05 6.42 -36.36
C ILE A 18 -74.64 5.98 -34.95
N ALA A 19 -73.33 6.02 -34.68
CA ALA A 19 -72.78 5.75 -33.37
C ALA A 19 -73.16 6.89 -32.40
N ARG A 20 -73.89 6.55 -31.34
CA ARG A 20 -74.03 7.43 -30.15
C ARG A 20 -72.62 7.65 -29.58
N ALA A 21 -72.22 8.92 -29.42
CA ALA A 21 -70.95 9.26 -28.78
C ALA A 21 -70.85 8.57 -27.41
N GLN A 22 -69.77 7.82 -27.21
CA GLN A 22 -69.52 7.13 -25.94
C GLN A 22 -69.29 8.17 -24.82
N SER A 23 -69.83 7.89 -23.63
CA SER A 23 -69.59 8.76 -22.46
C SER A 23 -68.11 8.80 -22.11
N VAL A 24 -67.58 10.00 -21.90
CA VAL A 24 -66.19 10.22 -21.50
C VAL A 24 -65.97 9.64 -20.12
N ARG A 25 -64.91 8.83 -19.99
CA ARG A 25 -64.42 8.29 -18.72
C ARG A 25 -63.17 9.01 -18.27
N TYR A 26 -63.09 9.13 -16.96
CA TYR A 26 -62.09 9.91 -16.26
C TYR A 26 -61.02 9.00 -15.67
N ARG A 27 -59.75 9.41 -15.81
CA ARG A 27 -58.70 9.02 -14.88
C ARG A 27 -58.83 9.81 -13.59
N ARG A 28 -58.24 9.29 -12.51
CA ARG A 28 -58.07 10.04 -11.27
C ARG A 28 -57.33 11.37 -11.53
N PRO A 29 -57.80 12.50 -10.97
CA PRO A 29 -57.28 13.82 -11.29
C PRO A 29 -55.99 14.20 -10.55
N PHE A 30 -55.25 13.22 -10.05
CA PHE A 30 -53.97 13.38 -9.35
C PHE A 30 -53.28 12.03 -9.25
N ASP A 31 -51.97 12.07 -9.05
CA ASP A 31 -51.16 10.89 -8.77
C ASP A 31 -50.84 10.79 -7.26
N GLY A 32 -50.40 9.60 -6.82
CA GLY A 32 -50.18 9.31 -5.41
C GLY A 32 -51.39 8.78 -4.63
N GLY A 33 -51.12 8.24 -3.43
CA GLY A 33 -52.11 7.56 -2.57
C GLY A 33 -52.80 8.52 -1.59
N HIS A 34 -53.74 9.31 -2.09
CA HIS A 34 -54.56 10.22 -1.26
C HIS A 34 -55.86 9.57 -0.75
N ARG A 35 -56.46 10.12 0.30
CA ARG A 35 -57.69 9.56 0.88
C ARG A 35 -58.91 10.33 0.39
N VAL A 36 -59.98 9.61 0.06
CA VAL A 36 -61.30 10.22 -0.15
C VAL A 36 -61.82 10.76 1.19
N SER A 37 -62.04 12.07 1.28
CA SER A 37 -62.56 12.71 2.49
C SER A 37 -64.08 12.82 2.52
N ALA A 38 -64.72 13.05 1.38
CA ALA A 38 -66.18 13.09 1.26
C ALA A 38 -66.62 12.76 -0.17
N TYR A 39 -67.68 11.97 -0.33
CA TYR A 39 -68.33 11.71 -1.61
C TYR A 39 -69.48 12.67 -1.89
N PHE A 40 -69.98 12.64 -3.12
CA PHE A 40 -71.19 13.34 -3.54
C PHE A 40 -72.40 12.86 -2.71
N ASP A 41 -73.29 13.79 -2.37
CA ASP A 41 -74.49 13.50 -1.61
C ASP A 41 -75.71 13.25 -2.51
N HIS A 42 -76.24 12.03 -2.45
CA HIS A 42 -77.38 11.56 -3.24
C HIS A 42 -78.73 11.73 -2.55
N ASN A 43 -78.79 12.07 -1.26
CA ASN A 43 -80.06 12.32 -0.57
C ASN A 43 -80.26 13.82 -0.29
N GLY A 44 -80.91 14.55 -1.20
CA GLY A 44 -81.14 16.00 -1.11
C GLY A 44 -82.04 16.50 0.05
N GLY A 45 -82.17 15.74 1.14
CA GLY A 45 -82.90 16.07 2.38
C GLY A 45 -81.98 16.33 3.58
N GLY A 46 -82.45 16.09 4.80
CA GLY A 46 -81.59 16.16 5.99
C GLY A 46 -80.79 14.87 6.19
N GLY A 47 -79.46 14.94 6.15
CA GLY A 47 -78.56 13.78 6.24
C GLY A 47 -77.53 13.80 5.12
N CYS A 48 -76.81 12.70 4.88
CA CYS A 48 -76.08 12.52 3.63
C CYS A 48 -76.10 11.03 3.24
N THR A 49 -76.09 10.72 1.95
CA THR A 49 -75.93 9.34 1.46
C THR A 49 -75.06 9.32 0.21
N ASP A 50 -73.95 8.57 0.26
CA ASP A 50 -73.01 8.45 -0.85
C ASP A 50 -73.42 7.38 -1.89
N TRP A 51 -72.60 7.22 -2.93
CA TRP A 51 -72.88 6.34 -4.07
C TRP A 51 -73.09 4.86 -3.70
N ALA A 52 -72.50 4.40 -2.61
CA ALA A 52 -72.62 3.03 -2.11
C ALA A 52 -73.72 2.91 -1.03
N CYS A 53 -74.57 3.93 -0.90
CA CYS A 53 -75.56 4.08 0.17
C CYS A 53 -74.95 4.22 1.58
N GLY A 54 -73.69 4.63 1.68
CA GLY A 54 -73.00 4.90 2.94
C GLY A 54 -73.13 6.36 3.39
N GLY A 55 -72.56 6.68 4.55
CA GLY A 55 -72.56 8.03 5.14
C GLY A 55 -71.27 8.82 4.98
N THR A 56 -70.37 8.46 4.05
CA THR A 56 -69.06 9.13 3.89
C THR A 56 -69.19 10.36 2.99
N CYS A 57 -70.01 11.31 3.42
CA CYS A 57 -70.34 12.56 2.75
C CYS A 57 -70.76 13.59 3.81
N TYR A 58 -71.18 14.78 3.38
CA TYR A 58 -71.94 15.69 4.23
C TYR A 58 -73.11 16.29 3.45
N ASN A 59 -74.11 16.78 4.18
CA ASN A 59 -75.37 17.22 3.59
C ASN A 59 -75.15 18.30 2.50
N GLY A 60 -75.66 18.04 1.31
CA GLY A 60 -75.63 18.96 0.17
C GLY A 60 -74.29 19.01 -0.57
N HIS A 61 -73.40 18.04 -0.35
CA HIS A 61 -72.10 18.01 -1.02
C HIS A 61 -72.23 17.67 -2.52
N SER A 62 -71.72 18.55 -3.38
CA SER A 62 -71.94 18.49 -4.83
C SER A 62 -70.78 17.92 -5.67
N GLY A 63 -69.85 17.21 -5.05
CA GLY A 63 -68.69 16.64 -5.74
C GLY A 63 -67.98 15.59 -4.89
N ASN A 64 -66.74 15.25 -5.25
CA ASN A 64 -65.94 14.27 -4.53
C ASN A 64 -64.63 14.91 -4.06
N ASP A 65 -64.37 14.80 -2.76
CA ASP A 65 -63.24 15.44 -2.09
C ASP A 65 -62.13 14.44 -1.79
N TYR A 66 -60.91 14.83 -2.11
CA TYR A 66 -59.71 14.04 -1.87
C TYR A 66 -58.72 14.85 -1.03
N ALA A 67 -58.47 14.40 0.19
CA ALA A 67 -57.57 15.07 1.12
C ALA A 67 -56.11 14.94 0.64
N MET A 68 -55.47 16.09 0.39
CA MET A 68 -54.11 16.14 -0.13
C MET A 68 -53.38 17.41 0.31
N PRO A 69 -52.04 17.38 0.44
CA PRO A 69 -51.25 18.56 0.77
C PRO A 69 -51.47 19.72 -0.20
N VAL A 70 -51.17 20.94 0.24
CA VAL A 70 -51.11 22.09 -0.67
C VAL A 70 -49.95 21.89 -1.66
N GLY A 71 -50.19 22.18 -2.94
CA GLY A 71 -49.22 22.07 -4.01
C GLY A 71 -49.21 20.71 -4.73
N THR A 72 -50.01 19.73 -4.30
CA THR A 72 -50.11 18.45 -5.02
C THR A 72 -50.58 18.69 -6.46
N PRO A 73 -49.89 18.16 -7.48
CA PRO A 73 -50.29 18.33 -8.87
C PRO A 73 -51.70 17.83 -9.14
N VAL A 74 -52.56 18.73 -9.60
CA VAL A 74 -53.92 18.46 -10.07
C VAL A 74 -53.89 18.34 -11.57
N LEU A 75 -54.45 17.25 -12.08
CA LEU A 75 -54.32 16.79 -13.45
C LEU A 75 -55.71 16.71 -14.11
N ALA A 76 -55.75 16.92 -15.42
CA ALA A 76 -56.97 16.74 -16.21
C ALA A 76 -57.42 15.27 -16.15
N ALA A 77 -58.64 15.05 -15.66
CA ALA A 77 -59.23 13.72 -15.55
C ALA A 77 -59.60 13.12 -16.92
N ALA A 78 -59.90 13.95 -17.91
CA ALA A 78 -60.07 13.55 -19.30
C ALA A 78 -59.70 14.71 -20.22
N ALA A 79 -59.45 14.40 -21.50
CA ALA A 79 -59.19 15.42 -22.49
C ALA A 79 -60.43 16.29 -22.73
N GLY A 80 -60.21 17.56 -23.04
CA GLY A 80 -61.29 18.49 -23.33
C GLY A 80 -60.81 19.93 -23.40
N ARG A 81 -61.73 20.86 -23.54
CA ARG A 81 -61.44 22.29 -23.60
C ARG A 81 -61.66 22.95 -22.25
N VAL A 82 -60.68 23.70 -21.76
CA VAL A 82 -60.82 24.55 -20.59
C VAL A 82 -61.82 25.65 -20.92
N VAL A 83 -62.86 25.76 -20.11
CA VAL A 83 -64.02 26.62 -20.37
C VAL A 83 -64.26 27.63 -19.26
N ALA A 84 -63.66 27.43 -18.10
CA ALA A 84 -63.60 28.42 -17.05
C ALA A 84 -62.35 28.21 -16.19
N THR A 85 -61.75 29.31 -15.76
CA THR A 85 -60.69 29.31 -14.75
C THR A 85 -60.88 30.48 -13.82
N PHE A 86 -60.56 30.31 -12.54
CA PHE A 86 -60.46 31.40 -11.58
C PHE A 86 -59.19 31.21 -10.75
N ASN A 87 -58.35 32.24 -10.65
CA ASN A 87 -57.04 32.14 -10.00
C ASN A 87 -56.69 33.41 -9.22
N GLY A 88 -57.58 33.80 -8.30
CA GLY A 88 -57.44 35.04 -7.52
C GLY A 88 -57.75 34.91 -6.03
N CYS A 89 -58.07 33.72 -5.54
CA CYS A 89 -58.36 33.46 -4.13
C CYS A 89 -57.08 33.05 -3.38
N ALA A 90 -56.93 33.48 -2.14
CA ALA A 90 -55.84 33.02 -1.27
C ALA A 90 -55.85 31.50 -1.07
N ASN A 91 -54.68 30.92 -0.80
CA ASN A 91 -54.47 29.47 -0.69
C ASN A 91 -55.24 28.79 0.46
N TYR A 92 -55.70 29.56 1.44
CA TYR A 92 -56.47 29.06 2.58
C TYR A 92 -57.72 29.92 2.75
N GLY A 93 -58.88 29.29 2.69
CA GLY A 93 -60.17 29.87 3.01
C GLY A 93 -60.80 29.23 4.23
N SER A 94 -62.12 29.36 4.34
CA SER A 94 -62.89 28.85 5.47
C SER A 94 -64.30 28.50 4.99
N PHE A 95 -65.02 27.67 5.75
CA PHE A 95 -66.41 27.32 5.43
C PHE A 95 -67.26 28.58 5.20
N GLY A 96 -67.98 28.63 4.08
CA GLY A 96 -68.84 29.75 3.70
C GLY A 96 -68.15 30.86 2.89
N ASN A 97 -66.83 30.81 2.71
CA ASN A 97 -66.09 31.79 1.89
C ASN A 97 -66.59 31.78 0.44
N THR A 98 -66.95 32.95 -0.09
CA THR A 98 -67.60 33.09 -1.40
C THR A 98 -66.63 33.31 -2.56
N CYS A 99 -65.33 33.45 -2.30
CA CYS A 99 -64.32 33.69 -3.34
C CYS A 99 -64.32 32.57 -4.40
N GLY A 100 -64.25 32.96 -5.67
CA GLY A 100 -64.33 32.03 -6.80
C GLY A 100 -65.65 31.26 -6.86
N GLY A 101 -66.74 31.84 -6.35
CA GLY A 101 -68.04 31.17 -6.30
C GLY A 101 -68.07 30.01 -5.30
N ARG A 102 -67.35 30.12 -4.17
CA ARG A 102 -67.11 29.10 -3.12
C ARG A 102 -66.13 28.00 -3.52
N CYS A 103 -65.87 27.79 -4.80
CA CYS A 103 -64.91 26.81 -5.31
C CYS A 103 -63.45 27.28 -5.16
N GLY A 104 -63.21 28.55 -4.78
CA GLY A 104 -61.85 29.09 -4.65
C GLY A 104 -61.18 29.28 -6.01
N ASN A 105 -59.89 28.93 -6.13
CA ASN A 105 -59.27 28.85 -7.45
C ASN A 105 -59.66 27.53 -8.11
N TYR A 106 -59.97 27.57 -9.41
CA TYR A 106 -60.44 26.39 -10.10
C TYR A 106 -60.18 26.40 -11.60
N VAL A 107 -60.27 25.21 -12.18
CA VAL A 107 -60.33 24.97 -13.62
C VAL A 107 -61.60 24.15 -13.90
N SER A 108 -62.32 24.47 -14.98
CA SER A 108 -63.40 23.63 -15.51
C SER A 108 -63.10 23.27 -16.96
N ILE A 109 -63.31 22.00 -17.31
CA ILE A 109 -63.06 21.44 -18.63
C ILE A 109 -64.37 20.89 -19.19
N ALA A 110 -64.75 21.35 -20.39
CA ALA A 110 -65.83 20.74 -21.16
C ALA A 110 -65.26 19.63 -22.04
N HIS A 111 -65.95 18.49 -22.08
CA HIS A 111 -65.53 17.30 -22.81
C HIS A 111 -66.39 17.08 -24.05
N ASP A 112 -65.91 16.25 -24.95
CA ASP A 112 -66.51 16.07 -26.28
C ASP A 112 -67.90 15.42 -26.23
N ASP A 113 -68.23 14.67 -25.17
CA ASP A 113 -69.57 14.16 -24.93
C ASP A 113 -70.55 15.22 -24.40
N GLY A 114 -70.09 16.47 -24.23
CA GLY A 114 -70.85 17.60 -23.70
C GLY A 114 -70.86 17.70 -22.17
N SER A 115 -70.19 16.79 -21.47
CA SER A 115 -70.06 16.84 -20.00
C SER A 115 -69.03 17.88 -19.56
N ARG A 116 -69.01 18.21 -18.26
CA ARG A 116 -68.01 19.12 -17.69
C ARG A 116 -67.42 18.56 -16.40
N SER A 117 -66.10 18.59 -16.27
CA SER A 117 -65.38 18.37 -15.01
C SER A 117 -64.91 19.71 -14.42
N THR A 118 -64.85 19.82 -13.09
CA THR A 118 -64.39 21.02 -12.37
C THR A 118 -63.51 20.63 -11.20
N TYR A 119 -62.40 21.33 -11.04
CA TYR A 119 -61.32 21.07 -10.08
C TYR A 119 -61.22 22.29 -9.18
N CYS A 120 -61.70 22.19 -7.94
CA CYS A 120 -61.83 23.30 -7.00
C CYS A 120 -60.73 23.31 -5.94
N HIS A 121 -60.66 24.41 -5.19
CA HIS A 121 -59.77 24.65 -4.05
C HIS A 121 -58.28 24.65 -4.43
N MET A 122 -57.96 25.03 -5.67
CA MET A 122 -56.59 25.03 -6.19
C MET A 122 -55.72 26.16 -5.60
N GLN A 123 -54.40 26.01 -5.74
CA GLN A 123 -53.41 26.96 -5.24
C GLN A 123 -53.34 28.20 -6.13
N LEU A 124 -53.40 29.38 -5.51
CA LEU A 124 -53.19 30.69 -6.12
C LEU A 124 -51.88 30.73 -6.89
N GLY A 125 -51.94 31.19 -8.13
CA GLY A 125 -50.78 31.32 -9.01
C GLY A 125 -50.29 29.99 -9.60
N SER A 126 -50.91 28.85 -9.27
CA SER A 126 -50.46 27.54 -9.76
C SER A 126 -51.15 27.08 -11.04
N ILE A 127 -52.29 27.68 -11.40
CA ILE A 127 -53.06 27.26 -12.59
C ILE A 127 -52.26 27.59 -13.85
N ARG A 128 -51.91 26.54 -14.61
CA ARG A 128 -51.03 26.59 -15.79
C ARG A 128 -51.78 26.66 -17.12
N VAL A 129 -53.12 26.64 -17.07
CA VAL A 129 -53.97 26.56 -18.26
C VAL A 129 -54.97 27.72 -18.30
N GLY A 130 -55.34 28.15 -19.50
CA GLY A 130 -56.26 29.26 -19.74
C GLY A 130 -57.58 28.85 -20.39
N VAL A 131 -58.62 29.67 -20.25
CA VAL A 131 -59.90 29.46 -20.95
C VAL A 131 -59.69 29.41 -22.47
N GLY A 132 -60.29 28.41 -23.11
CA GLY A 132 -60.14 28.11 -24.53
C GLY A 132 -59.06 27.07 -24.83
N GLN A 133 -58.13 26.78 -23.92
CA GLN A 133 -57.07 25.80 -24.15
C GLN A 133 -57.63 24.38 -24.20
N HIS A 134 -57.24 23.58 -25.19
CA HIS A 134 -57.44 22.13 -25.12
C HIS A 134 -56.38 21.51 -24.24
N VAL A 135 -56.82 20.62 -23.36
CA VAL A 135 -55.94 19.88 -22.46
C VAL A 135 -56.14 18.39 -22.69
N GLY A 136 -55.03 17.66 -22.67
CA GLY A 136 -55.03 16.20 -22.74
C GLY A 136 -55.38 15.58 -21.39
N CYS A 137 -55.91 14.36 -21.40
CA CYS A 137 -56.05 13.57 -20.17
C CYS A 137 -54.67 13.38 -19.52
N GLY A 138 -54.56 13.64 -18.21
CA GLY A 138 -53.30 13.57 -17.47
C GLY A 138 -52.51 14.87 -17.40
N GLN A 139 -52.85 15.87 -18.20
CA GLN A 139 -52.12 17.14 -18.21
C GLN A 139 -52.24 17.89 -16.89
N VAL A 140 -51.11 18.43 -16.39
CA VAL A 140 -51.08 19.24 -15.17
C VAL A 140 -51.85 20.54 -15.36
N LEU A 141 -52.86 20.75 -14.53
CA LEU A 141 -53.70 21.96 -14.51
C LEU A 141 -53.18 22.98 -13.51
N GLY A 142 -52.63 22.52 -12.38
CA GLY A 142 -52.08 23.36 -11.31
C GLY A 142 -51.83 22.56 -10.04
N GLY A 143 -51.78 23.21 -8.87
CA GLY A 143 -51.62 22.58 -7.56
C GLY A 143 -52.89 22.65 -6.71
N SER A 144 -53.10 21.68 -5.82
CA SER A 144 -54.16 21.69 -4.80
C SER A 144 -53.89 22.72 -3.70
N ALA A 145 -54.93 23.20 -3.02
CA ALA A 145 -54.80 24.01 -1.82
C ALA A 145 -56.05 23.89 -0.94
N SER A 146 -56.37 24.92 -0.17
CA SER A 146 -57.60 25.06 0.61
C SER A 146 -58.30 26.38 0.27
N SER A 147 -58.21 26.86 -0.98
CA SER A 147 -58.75 28.17 -1.38
C SER A 147 -60.28 28.15 -1.44
N GLY A 148 -60.96 29.28 -1.18
CA GLY A 148 -62.43 29.34 -1.22
C GLY A 148 -63.12 28.70 -0.01
N SER A 149 -64.30 28.10 -0.18
CA SER A 149 -65.09 27.52 0.92
C SER A 149 -64.57 26.13 1.31
N SER A 150 -63.35 26.08 1.87
CA SER A 150 -62.67 24.86 2.29
C SER A 150 -62.18 25.03 3.73
N THR A 151 -62.23 23.97 4.54
CA THR A 151 -61.77 23.97 5.94
C THR A 151 -60.39 23.33 6.12
N GLY A 152 -59.82 22.76 5.05
CA GLY A 152 -58.47 22.21 5.04
C GLY A 152 -58.06 21.75 3.63
N PRO A 153 -56.76 21.54 3.36
CA PRO A 153 -56.27 21.22 2.01
C PRO A 153 -56.85 19.93 1.42
N HIS A 154 -57.51 20.06 0.26
CA HIS A 154 -58.06 18.95 -0.51
C HIS A 154 -58.39 19.38 -1.93
N LEU A 155 -58.54 18.42 -2.86
CA LEU A 155 -59.14 18.66 -4.17
C LEU A 155 -60.61 18.27 -4.13
N HIS A 156 -61.48 19.21 -4.50
CA HIS A 156 -62.88 18.91 -4.80
C HIS A 156 -63.05 18.73 -6.31
N PHE A 157 -63.44 17.53 -6.73
CA PHE A 157 -63.70 17.17 -8.12
C PHE A 157 -65.20 17.07 -8.38
N GLY A 158 -65.72 17.98 -9.18
CA GLY A 158 -67.13 18.03 -9.59
C GLY A 158 -67.31 17.55 -11.03
N HIS A 159 -68.34 16.74 -11.28
CA HIS A 159 -68.77 16.36 -12.62
C HIS A 159 -70.20 16.84 -12.89
N ARG A 160 -70.46 17.25 -14.13
CA ARG A 160 -71.78 17.63 -14.63
C ARG A 160 -72.07 16.86 -15.92
N SER A 161 -73.18 16.14 -15.93
CA SER A 161 -73.65 15.43 -17.13
C SER A 161 -74.02 16.41 -18.26
N PRO A 162 -73.94 16.00 -19.53
CA PRO A 162 -74.30 16.84 -20.67
C PRO A 162 -75.73 17.38 -20.55
N GLY A 163 -75.91 18.69 -20.72
CA GLY A 163 -77.22 19.35 -20.68
C GLY A 163 -77.90 19.45 -19.31
N ALA A 164 -77.28 18.95 -18.23
CA ALA A 164 -77.83 19.02 -16.88
C ALA A 164 -77.52 20.38 -16.20
N GLY A 165 -78.49 20.91 -15.45
CA GLY A 165 -78.35 22.18 -14.72
C GLY A 165 -77.52 22.11 -13.42
N GLY A 166 -77.21 20.90 -12.93
CA GLY A 166 -76.58 20.67 -11.63
C GLY A 166 -75.42 19.66 -11.65
N ALA A 167 -74.74 19.52 -10.51
CA ALA A 167 -73.68 18.53 -10.33
C ALA A 167 -74.24 17.11 -10.23
N SER A 168 -73.41 16.13 -10.60
CA SER A 168 -73.78 14.71 -10.59
C SER A 168 -72.55 13.85 -10.29
N ASP A 169 -72.76 12.71 -9.64
CA ASP A 169 -71.66 11.88 -9.17
C ASP A 169 -71.07 10.98 -10.27
N PRO A 170 -69.76 11.01 -10.58
CA PRO A 170 -69.15 10.08 -11.53
C PRO A 170 -69.07 8.62 -11.03
N TYR A 171 -69.23 8.37 -9.73
CA TYR A 171 -69.21 7.02 -9.16
C TYR A 171 -70.51 6.26 -9.42
N ALA A 172 -70.40 4.96 -9.64
CA ALA A 172 -71.52 4.03 -9.79
C ALA A 172 -71.71 3.15 -8.56
N GLY A 173 -72.96 2.94 -8.17
CA GLY A 173 -73.36 2.02 -7.10
C GLY A 173 -74.83 2.16 -6.74
N GLY A 174 -75.25 1.47 -5.68
CA GLY A 174 -76.67 1.26 -5.35
C GLY A 174 -77.49 2.53 -5.11
N CYS A 175 -76.86 3.63 -4.71
CA CYS A 175 -77.52 4.93 -4.50
C CYS A 175 -77.11 5.99 -5.54
N SER A 176 -76.35 5.62 -6.56
CA SER A 176 -75.89 6.49 -7.64
C SER A 176 -76.24 5.89 -9.01
N ARG A 177 -75.55 6.33 -10.07
CA ARG A 177 -75.69 5.81 -11.43
C ARG A 177 -75.28 4.33 -11.53
N ALA A 178 -75.86 3.64 -12.52
CA ALA A 178 -75.60 2.23 -12.75
C ALA A 178 -74.20 1.94 -13.34
N ASN A 179 -73.65 2.87 -14.14
CA ASN A 179 -72.37 2.71 -14.82
C ASN A 179 -71.37 3.77 -14.39
N THR A 180 -70.14 3.34 -14.11
CA THR A 180 -69.08 4.24 -13.66
C THR A 180 -68.59 5.13 -14.81
N LEU A 181 -68.30 6.38 -14.49
CA LEU A 181 -67.55 7.28 -15.39
C LEU A 181 -66.06 7.28 -15.12
N TRP A 182 -65.57 6.50 -14.17
CA TRP A 182 -64.13 6.30 -14.03
C TRP A 182 -63.65 5.25 -15.04
N THR A 183 -62.43 5.41 -15.55
CA THR A 183 -61.79 4.38 -16.38
C THR A 183 -61.60 3.09 -15.57
N ASP A 184 -61.22 3.26 -14.30
CA ASP A 184 -61.30 2.26 -13.24
C ASP A 184 -61.74 2.97 -11.95
N GLN A 185 -62.86 2.55 -11.35
CA GLN A 185 -63.45 3.23 -10.20
C GLN A 185 -62.77 2.88 -8.86
N GLY A 186 -62.21 1.67 -8.75
CA GLY A 186 -61.83 1.10 -7.46
C GLY A 186 -63.02 0.76 -6.54
N GLY A 187 -62.71 0.20 -5.36
CA GLY A 187 -63.70 -0.16 -4.33
C GLY A 187 -64.14 1.02 -3.45
N TYR A 188 -65.07 0.79 -2.51
CA TYR A 188 -65.53 1.83 -1.57
C TYR A 188 -64.39 2.36 -0.71
N ARG A 189 -64.18 3.70 -0.70
CA ARG A 189 -63.01 4.41 -0.13
C ARG A 189 -61.68 4.12 -0.82
N GLY A 190 -61.68 3.30 -1.87
CA GLY A 190 -60.59 3.20 -2.82
C GLY A 190 -60.55 4.40 -3.77
N LEU A 191 -59.37 4.64 -4.33
CA LEU A 191 -59.18 5.67 -5.33
C LEU A 191 -59.45 5.14 -6.74
N PRO A 192 -59.95 5.97 -7.66
CA PRO A 192 -59.99 5.64 -9.08
C PRO A 192 -58.59 5.40 -9.65
N GLY A 193 -58.51 4.64 -10.74
CA GLY A 193 -57.29 4.38 -11.47
C GLY A 193 -56.77 5.61 -12.21
N THR A 194 -55.49 5.58 -12.59
CA THR A 194 -54.78 6.71 -13.23
C THR A 194 -54.77 6.64 -14.75
N GLY A 195 -55.32 5.60 -15.37
CA GLY A 195 -55.32 5.41 -16.82
C GLY A 195 -56.36 6.25 -17.56
N CYS A 196 -56.00 6.81 -18.71
CA CYS A 196 -56.91 7.57 -19.60
C CYS A 196 -57.72 6.66 -20.52
N GLN A 197 -58.93 7.08 -20.92
CA GLN A 197 -59.76 6.32 -21.87
C GLN A 197 -59.20 6.36 -23.31
N GLY A 198 -58.94 5.20 -23.89
CA GLY A 198 -58.88 4.96 -25.36
C GLY A 198 -57.80 5.69 -26.15
N GLY A 199 -56.52 5.61 -25.75
CA GLY A 199 -55.42 6.30 -26.44
C GLY A 199 -55.42 6.18 -27.98
N GLY A 200 -55.58 7.32 -28.68
CA GLY A 200 -55.55 7.50 -30.13
C GLY A 200 -55.47 9.00 -30.51
N CYS A 201 -54.85 9.30 -31.66
CA CYS A 201 -54.21 10.57 -32.05
C CYS A 201 -55.13 11.71 -32.55
N VAL A 202 -54.66 12.97 -32.52
CA VAL A 202 -55.35 14.19 -33.01
C VAL A 202 -54.42 14.92 -34.00
N PRO A 203 -54.85 15.21 -35.26
CA PRO A 203 -54.00 15.79 -36.30
C PRO A 203 -53.34 17.11 -35.91
N SER A 204 -52.02 17.14 -35.86
CA SER A 204 -51.17 18.29 -35.64
C SER A 204 -49.88 18.11 -36.45
N GLY A 205 -49.12 19.19 -36.71
CA GLY A 205 -47.88 19.06 -37.48
C GLY A 205 -46.96 18.03 -36.84
N GLU A 206 -46.36 17.13 -37.64
CA GLU A 206 -45.73 15.92 -37.12
C GLU A 206 -44.65 16.19 -36.06
N TRP A 207 -44.71 15.46 -34.95
CA TRP A 207 -43.66 15.41 -33.94
C TRP A 207 -43.14 13.99 -33.90
N CYS A 208 -41.83 13.86 -33.69
CA CYS A 208 -41.22 12.56 -33.53
C CYS A 208 -41.61 11.92 -32.19
N ASN A 209 -42.73 11.21 -32.18
CA ASN A 209 -43.34 10.63 -30.99
C ASN A 209 -44.00 9.26 -31.24
N GLY A 210 -43.98 8.76 -32.48
CA GLY A 210 -44.33 7.38 -32.84
C GLY A 210 -45.80 7.22 -33.08
N ARG A 211 -46.45 8.36 -33.18
CA ARG A 211 -47.84 8.49 -33.48
C ARG A 211 -47.83 9.22 -34.79
N ASP A 212 -48.74 8.74 -35.61
CA ASP A 212 -49.21 9.43 -36.76
C ASP A 212 -49.92 10.72 -36.30
N ASP A 213 -49.12 11.74 -36.00
CA ASP A 213 -49.52 12.97 -35.34
C ASP A 213 -50.41 13.81 -36.23
N ASP A 214 -50.26 13.72 -37.56
CA ASP A 214 -51.13 14.37 -38.54
C ASP A 214 -52.18 13.41 -39.16
N CYS A 215 -52.13 12.13 -38.77
CA CYS A 215 -53.12 11.08 -39.05
C CYS A 215 -53.19 10.66 -40.54
N ASP A 216 -52.06 10.70 -41.24
CA ASP A 216 -51.93 10.40 -42.67
C ASP A 216 -51.65 8.90 -42.97
N GLY A 217 -51.38 8.10 -41.94
CA GLY A 217 -51.13 6.67 -42.00
C GLY A 217 -49.65 6.28 -42.02
N ARG A 218 -48.74 7.25 -41.94
CA ARG A 218 -47.32 7.06 -41.65
C ARG A 218 -47.03 7.63 -40.27
N SER A 219 -45.83 7.41 -39.76
CA SER A 219 -45.48 7.88 -38.43
C SER A 219 -44.11 8.51 -38.52
N ASP A 220 -44.09 9.82 -38.30
CA ASP A 220 -42.90 10.66 -38.14
C ASP A 220 -42.01 10.80 -39.40
N GLU A 221 -42.57 11.02 -40.58
CA GLU A 221 -41.78 11.12 -41.82
C GLU A 221 -41.03 12.45 -42.00
N ALA A 222 -39.84 12.36 -42.62
CA ALA A 222 -39.00 13.50 -43.03
C ALA A 222 -38.62 14.50 -41.91
N LEU A 223 -38.85 14.14 -40.64
CA LEU A 223 -38.43 14.90 -39.48
C LEU A 223 -36.95 14.65 -39.17
N SER A 224 -36.16 15.74 -39.20
CA SER A 224 -34.78 15.75 -38.70
C SER A 224 -34.59 16.94 -37.76
N ARG A 225 -33.81 16.73 -36.70
CA ARG A 225 -33.42 17.81 -35.78
C ARG A 225 -31.94 17.74 -35.45
N GLY A 226 -31.38 18.89 -35.10
CA GLY A 226 -30.10 18.95 -34.41
C GLY A 226 -30.21 18.28 -33.04
N CYS A 227 -29.17 17.56 -32.65
CA CYS A 227 -29.07 16.88 -31.37
C CYS A 227 -27.62 16.89 -30.89
N GLY A 228 -27.42 16.69 -29.59
CA GLY A 228 -26.12 16.97 -28.98
C GLY A 228 -25.85 18.46 -28.86
N THR A 229 -24.61 18.78 -28.50
CA THR A 229 -24.12 20.13 -28.23
C THR A 229 -22.77 20.29 -28.94
N ASP A 230 -22.39 21.51 -29.27
CA ASP A 230 -21.05 21.88 -29.75
C ASP A 230 -20.19 22.52 -28.63
N VAL A 231 -20.61 22.29 -27.38
CA VAL A 231 -19.89 22.67 -26.16
C VAL A 231 -18.92 21.55 -25.79
N GLY A 232 -17.68 21.93 -25.49
CA GLY A 232 -16.60 20.99 -25.18
C GLY A 232 -16.15 20.15 -26.37
N GLU A 233 -15.97 18.85 -26.16
CA GLU A 233 -15.63 17.86 -27.20
C GLU A 233 -16.87 17.29 -27.90
N CYS A 234 -18.06 17.63 -27.41
CA CYS A 234 -19.26 17.19 -28.06
C CYS A 234 -19.33 17.77 -29.48
N VAL A 235 -19.76 16.90 -30.39
CA VAL A 235 -20.08 17.29 -31.75
C VAL A 235 -21.59 17.26 -31.84
N ALA A 236 -22.20 18.37 -32.23
CA ALA A 236 -23.61 18.39 -32.56
C ALA A 236 -23.86 17.50 -33.78
N GLY A 237 -24.78 16.56 -33.63
CA GLY A 237 -25.22 15.66 -34.68
C GLY A 237 -26.63 15.98 -35.13
N TRP A 238 -27.19 15.04 -35.89
CA TRP A 238 -28.57 15.09 -36.34
C TRP A 238 -29.28 13.78 -36.02
N GLN A 239 -30.52 13.92 -35.57
CA GLN A 239 -31.42 12.81 -35.32
C GLN A 239 -32.47 12.79 -36.42
N ALA A 240 -32.62 11.64 -37.06
CA ALA A 240 -33.79 11.33 -37.84
C ALA A 240 -34.84 10.74 -36.90
N CYS A 241 -36.11 11.05 -37.14
CA CYS A 241 -37.17 10.34 -36.42
C CYS A 241 -37.38 8.95 -37.02
N GLU A 242 -37.37 7.92 -36.18
CA GLU A 242 -37.67 6.55 -36.59
C GLU A 242 -38.55 5.88 -35.54
N GLY A 243 -39.80 5.54 -35.91
CA GLY A 243 -40.72 4.82 -35.04
C GLY A 243 -41.02 5.56 -33.72
N GLY A 244 -40.97 6.89 -33.75
CA GLY A 244 -41.38 7.74 -32.63
C GLY A 244 -40.41 8.08 -31.55
N GLY A 245 -39.20 7.58 -31.69
CA GLY A 245 -38.06 8.14 -31.01
C GLY A 245 -37.27 8.92 -32.04
N TRP A 246 -36.71 10.04 -31.60
CA TRP A 246 -35.55 10.56 -32.31
C TRP A 246 -34.48 9.46 -32.18
N GLY A 247 -34.02 8.95 -33.32
CA GLY A 247 -33.10 7.82 -33.37
C GLY A 247 -31.75 8.12 -32.72
N ALA A 248 -30.74 7.31 -33.02
CA ALA A 248 -29.39 7.66 -32.60
C ALA A 248 -29.02 9.05 -33.16
N CYS A 249 -28.35 9.88 -32.36
CA CYS A 249 -27.80 11.13 -32.85
C CYS A 249 -26.61 10.78 -33.74
N HIS A 250 -26.84 10.84 -35.05
CA HIS A 250 -25.86 10.43 -36.04
C HIS A 250 -24.83 11.55 -36.21
N GLY A 251 -23.56 11.18 -36.27
CA GLY A 251 -22.47 12.16 -36.37
C GLY A 251 -22.25 12.99 -35.10
N SER A 252 -22.98 12.76 -34.01
CA SER A 252 -22.67 13.40 -32.73
C SER A 252 -21.66 12.61 -31.92
N VAL A 253 -20.84 13.35 -31.19
CA VAL A 253 -20.14 12.86 -30.01
C VAL A 253 -20.94 13.39 -28.83
N GLY A 254 -21.54 12.49 -28.04
CA GLY A 254 -22.37 12.83 -26.89
C GLY A 254 -21.55 12.96 -25.61
N PRO A 255 -22.16 13.52 -24.54
CA PRO A 255 -21.46 13.73 -23.29
C PRO A 255 -21.08 12.39 -22.66
N ARG A 256 -19.81 12.24 -22.31
CA ARG A 256 -19.25 11.13 -21.54
C ARG A 256 -18.79 11.66 -20.18
N GLY A 257 -18.63 10.78 -19.20
CA GLY A 257 -18.16 11.21 -17.88
C GLY A 257 -16.84 11.96 -18.00
N GLU A 258 -16.75 13.08 -17.30
CA GLU A 258 -15.53 13.91 -17.22
C GLU A 258 -14.32 13.05 -16.83
N GLU A 259 -13.25 13.17 -17.61
CA GLU A 259 -11.92 12.69 -17.24
C GLU A 259 -11.03 13.91 -17.02
N CYS A 260 -10.15 13.85 -16.02
CA CYS A 260 -9.25 14.96 -15.68
C CYS A 260 -8.16 15.15 -16.75
N ASP A 261 -8.52 15.72 -17.90
CA ASP A 261 -7.68 15.84 -19.09
C ASP A 261 -7.78 17.22 -19.77
N GLY A 262 -8.51 18.16 -19.16
CA GLY A 262 -8.63 19.53 -19.64
C GLY A 262 -9.61 19.69 -20.79
N ARG A 263 -10.46 18.68 -21.02
CA ARG A 263 -11.50 18.71 -22.02
C ARG A 263 -12.85 18.71 -21.32
N ASP A 264 -13.85 19.27 -21.98
CA ASP A 264 -15.22 19.29 -21.50
C ASP A 264 -15.95 18.18 -22.24
N GLN A 265 -16.11 17.04 -21.59
CA GLN A 265 -16.48 15.77 -22.19
C GLN A 265 -17.91 15.41 -21.87
N ASP A 266 -18.46 15.94 -20.79
CA ASP A 266 -19.86 15.89 -20.40
C ASP A 266 -20.65 17.11 -20.92
N CYS A 267 -19.94 18.05 -21.55
CA CYS A 267 -20.45 19.08 -22.45
C CYS A 267 -21.36 20.10 -21.76
N ASP A 268 -21.06 20.39 -20.50
CA ASP A 268 -21.78 21.35 -19.66
C ASP A 268 -21.17 22.78 -19.71
N GLY A 269 -20.00 22.93 -20.33
CA GLY A 269 -19.28 24.19 -20.52
C GLY A 269 -18.28 24.53 -19.43
N ALA A 270 -18.18 23.71 -18.38
CA ALA A 270 -17.05 23.65 -17.48
C ALA A 270 -16.07 22.57 -17.94
N THR A 271 -14.89 22.52 -17.35
CA THR A 271 -13.83 21.59 -17.75
C THR A 271 -13.32 20.93 -16.49
N ASP A 272 -13.38 19.59 -16.45
CA ASP A 272 -12.97 18.75 -15.33
C ASP A 272 -13.63 19.09 -13.98
N GLU A 273 -14.90 19.52 -13.98
CA GLU A 273 -15.60 19.97 -12.77
C GLU A 273 -16.07 18.83 -11.87
N ALA A 274 -16.08 19.10 -10.56
CA ALA A 274 -16.52 18.17 -9.51
C ALA A 274 -15.85 16.77 -9.51
N LEU A 275 -14.80 16.59 -10.31
CA LEU A 275 -13.98 15.39 -10.31
C LEU A 275 -13.14 15.31 -9.04
N VAL A 276 -13.51 14.38 -8.18
CA VAL A 276 -12.74 13.98 -7.01
C VAL A 276 -12.45 12.50 -7.08
N ARG A 277 -11.24 12.11 -6.70
CA ARG A 277 -10.88 10.70 -6.52
C ARG A 277 -10.15 10.49 -5.22
N SER A 278 -10.30 9.29 -4.67
CA SER A 278 -9.48 8.82 -3.57
C SER A 278 -8.04 8.65 -4.04
N CYS A 279 -7.11 9.06 -3.19
CA CYS A 279 -5.67 8.92 -3.40
C CYS A 279 -5.05 8.44 -2.09
N GLY A 280 -3.86 7.85 -2.15
CA GLY A 280 -3.27 7.18 -1.00
C GLY A 280 -3.98 5.87 -0.65
N THR A 281 -3.75 5.37 0.56
CA THR A 281 -4.24 4.08 1.06
C THR A 281 -4.65 4.22 2.53
N ASP A 282 -5.57 3.37 3.00
CA ASP A 282 -5.94 3.22 4.42
C ASP A 282 -5.32 1.96 5.02
N VAL A 283 -4.20 1.52 4.43
CA VAL A 283 -3.40 0.38 4.89
C VAL A 283 -2.30 0.91 5.82
N GLY A 284 -2.07 0.22 6.93
CA GLY A 284 -1.10 0.67 7.93
C GLY A 284 -1.46 2.00 8.58
N GLU A 285 -0.47 2.90 8.67
CA GLU A 285 -0.60 4.25 9.23
C GLU A 285 -0.94 5.31 8.17
N CYS A 286 -1.05 4.91 6.90
CA CYS A 286 -1.52 5.80 5.87
C CYS A 286 -3.00 6.14 6.08
N VAL A 287 -3.33 7.35 5.66
CA VAL A 287 -4.70 7.83 5.58
C VAL A 287 -4.95 8.16 4.12
N ALA A 288 -6.03 7.64 3.55
CA ALA A 288 -6.44 8.00 2.22
C ALA A 288 -6.88 9.48 2.19
N GLY A 289 -6.41 10.19 1.19
CA GLY A 289 -6.77 11.58 0.91
C GLY A 289 -7.72 11.69 -0.26
N THR A 290 -7.97 12.93 -0.67
CA THR A 290 -8.77 13.24 -1.86
C THR A 290 -8.00 14.15 -2.81
N GLU A 291 -7.90 13.75 -4.07
CA GLU A 291 -7.45 14.61 -5.16
C GLU A 291 -8.67 15.23 -5.83
N THR A 292 -8.60 16.54 -6.10
CA THR A 292 -9.59 17.26 -6.89
C THR A 292 -8.97 17.63 -8.22
N CYS A 293 -9.62 17.32 -9.34
CA CYS A 293 -9.12 17.78 -10.63
C CYS A 293 -9.26 19.30 -10.74
N ARG A 294 -8.17 19.96 -11.17
CA ARG A 294 -8.16 21.39 -11.51
C ARG A 294 -7.31 21.58 -12.77
N ALA A 295 -7.95 21.96 -13.87
CA ALA A 295 -7.30 22.30 -15.14
C ALA A 295 -6.38 21.19 -15.69
N ALA A 296 -6.96 20.05 -16.06
CA ALA A 296 -6.27 18.89 -16.65
C ALA A 296 -5.25 18.20 -15.73
N SER A 297 -5.29 18.46 -14.43
CA SER A 297 -4.36 17.89 -13.47
C SER A 297 -5.04 17.65 -12.13
N TRP A 298 -4.84 16.46 -11.58
CA TRP A 298 -5.22 16.17 -10.21
C TRP A 298 -4.40 17.04 -9.26
N SER A 299 -5.07 17.63 -8.27
CA SER A 299 -4.40 18.34 -7.19
C SER A 299 -3.43 17.42 -6.45
N ALA A 300 -2.64 17.96 -5.54
CA ALA A 300 -2.02 17.13 -4.51
C ALA A 300 -3.12 16.38 -3.74
N CYS A 301 -2.76 15.21 -3.21
CA CYS A 301 -3.64 14.39 -2.38
C CYS A 301 -3.90 15.11 -1.05
N GLU A 302 -5.02 15.81 -0.94
CA GLU A 302 -5.35 16.61 0.25
C GLU A 302 -5.91 15.69 1.35
N GLY A 303 -5.32 15.77 2.55
CA GLY A 303 -5.75 15.00 3.71
C GLY A 303 -5.14 13.59 3.81
N ALA A 304 -4.31 13.17 2.85
CA ALA A 304 -3.58 11.92 2.97
C ALA A 304 -2.39 12.02 3.93
N ILE A 305 -2.10 10.90 4.58
CA ILE A 305 -0.77 10.60 5.08
C ILE A 305 -0.14 9.69 4.04
N ASP A 306 0.81 10.23 3.28
CA ASP A 306 1.49 9.49 2.23
C ASP A 306 2.38 8.38 2.82
N PRO A 307 2.54 7.25 2.11
CA PRO A 307 3.44 6.19 2.52
C PRO A 307 4.86 6.76 2.60
N VAL A 308 5.52 6.50 3.73
CA VAL A 308 6.91 6.84 3.95
C VAL A 308 7.70 5.56 4.17
N PRO A 309 8.98 5.49 3.78
CA PRO A 309 9.78 4.29 4.02
C PRO A 309 9.69 3.87 5.48
N GLU A 310 9.65 2.57 5.71
CA GLU A 310 9.33 1.99 7.02
C GLU A 310 10.04 2.63 8.23
N ARG A 311 9.48 2.48 9.41
CA ARG A 311 10.14 2.83 10.67
C ARG A 311 10.03 1.63 11.57
N CYS A 312 11.10 1.28 12.29
CA CYS A 312 11.15 0.09 13.16
C CYS A 312 10.29 0.28 14.41
N ASP A 313 9.02 0.54 14.23
CA ASP A 313 8.06 0.89 15.28
C ASP A 313 6.85 -0.04 15.27
N THR A 314 6.92 -1.17 14.56
CA THR A 314 5.86 -2.19 14.44
C THR A 314 4.59 -1.68 13.77
N LEU A 315 4.69 -0.52 13.12
CA LEU A 315 3.64 0.04 12.29
C LEU A 315 4.00 -0.17 10.81
N ASP A 316 2.99 -0.10 9.97
CA ASP A 316 3.10 -0.23 8.51
C ASP A 316 3.08 1.20 7.95
N ASN A 317 4.27 1.80 7.86
CA ASN A 317 4.48 3.20 7.51
C ASN A 317 4.57 3.42 6.00
N ASP A 318 4.98 2.41 5.24
CA ASP A 318 5.01 2.44 3.78
C ASP A 318 3.71 1.88 3.14
N CYS A 319 2.85 1.33 3.99
CA CYS A 319 1.45 1.05 3.72
C CYS A 319 1.25 -0.03 2.66
N ASP A 320 2.17 -0.99 2.62
CA ASP A 320 2.15 -2.13 1.73
C ASP A 320 1.39 -3.34 2.30
N GLY A 321 0.98 -3.25 3.57
CA GLY A 321 0.18 -4.24 4.29
C GLY A 321 1.01 -5.17 5.17
N THR A 322 2.31 -4.93 5.28
CA THR A 322 3.24 -5.68 6.11
C THR A 322 4.07 -4.75 6.98
N ASN A 323 3.88 -4.83 8.29
CA ASN A 323 4.68 -4.03 9.22
C ASN A 323 6.17 -4.39 9.09
N ASP A 324 7.04 -3.38 9.00
CA ASP A 324 8.49 -3.49 9.08
C ASP A 324 9.18 -4.35 7.99
N ASP A 325 8.68 -4.39 6.76
CA ASP A 325 9.17 -5.32 5.72
C ASP A 325 10.13 -4.69 4.68
N GLU A 326 10.16 -3.36 4.53
CA GLU A 326 11.10 -2.67 3.66
C GLU A 326 12.53 -2.51 4.24
N ARG A 327 13.49 -2.20 3.33
CA ARG A 327 14.98 -2.05 3.47
C ARG A 327 15.49 -1.29 4.70
N ILE A 328 14.58 -0.67 5.41
CA ILE A 328 14.80 0.33 6.40
C ILE A 328 14.40 -0.24 7.79
N CYS A 329 13.61 -1.31 7.89
CA CYS A 329 13.50 -2.11 9.12
C CYS A 329 14.48 -3.27 9.19
N GLU A 330 15.09 -3.59 8.05
CA GLU A 330 16.36 -4.31 7.99
C GLU A 330 17.56 -3.49 8.53
N ARG A 331 17.36 -2.21 8.94
CA ARG A 331 18.40 -1.19 9.28
C ARG A 331 19.41 -1.59 10.34
N GLU A 332 19.10 -2.49 11.28
CA GLU A 332 20.04 -2.83 12.36
C GLU A 332 20.73 -4.20 12.25
N GLU A 333 20.40 -5.02 11.27
CA GLU A 333 21.03 -6.35 11.14
C GLU A 333 21.75 -6.58 9.82
N VAL A 334 21.24 -6.03 8.71
CA VAL A 334 21.83 -6.25 7.37
C VAL A 334 23.10 -5.42 7.16
N ALA A 335 23.25 -4.30 7.89
CA ALA A 335 24.44 -3.46 7.88
C ALA A 335 25.60 -3.98 8.76
N TRP A 336 25.38 -4.97 9.64
CA TRP A 336 26.30 -5.26 10.76
C TRP A 336 26.77 -6.72 10.80
N SER A 337 27.09 -7.26 9.63
CA SER A 337 27.98 -8.42 9.50
C SER A 337 29.30 -7.94 8.91
N GLY A 338 30.06 -7.19 9.71
CA GLY A 338 31.49 -7.06 9.48
C GLY A 338 32.12 -8.47 9.46
N PRO A 339 32.95 -8.78 8.46
CA PRO A 339 33.92 -9.86 8.55
C PRO A 339 35.07 -9.46 9.48
N LEU A 340 35.69 -10.50 10.04
CA LEU A 340 36.75 -10.46 11.01
C LEU A 340 38.06 -10.13 10.28
N HIS A 341 38.65 -8.98 10.60
CA HIS A 341 40.10 -8.82 10.51
C HIS A 341 40.65 -8.53 11.90
N ALA A 342 40.48 -9.52 12.77
CA ALA A 342 41.18 -9.69 14.04
C ALA A 342 41.07 -11.19 14.39
N PRO A 343 41.88 -11.74 15.30
CA PRO A 343 42.36 -13.13 15.27
C PRO A 343 41.28 -14.22 15.36
N THR A 344 41.74 -15.48 15.32
CA THR A 344 41.02 -16.74 15.59
C THR A 344 40.14 -16.77 16.86
N SER A 345 40.03 -15.67 17.59
CA SER A 345 39.42 -15.51 18.91
C SER A 345 38.20 -14.60 18.94
N ASP A 346 37.68 -14.08 17.83
CA ASP A 346 36.53 -13.15 17.81
C ASP A 346 35.27 -13.71 18.51
N SER A 347 35.10 -15.03 18.56
CA SER A 347 34.07 -15.66 19.38
C SER A 347 34.59 -16.77 20.30
N ASP A 348 35.91 -16.92 20.48
CA ASP A 348 36.48 -17.88 21.44
C ASP A 348 36.40 -17.32 22.87
N ALA A 349 35.19 -17.30 23.44
CA ALA A 349 34.98 -16.81 24.80
C ALA A 349 35.60 -17.76 25.84
N SER A 350 35.75 -19.04 25.51
CA SER A 350 36.36 -20.04 26.38
C SER A 350 37.90 -19.92 26.49
N GLY A 351 38.55 -19.39 25.46
CA GLY A 351 40.00 -19.27 25.31
C GLY A 351 40.67 -20.60 24.96
N ASP A 352 39.96 -21.50 24.27
CA ASP A 352 40.44 -22.84 23.94
C ASP A 352 40.97 -22.99 22.49
N GLY A 353 41.01 -21.88 21.77
CA GLY A 353 41.53 -21.73 20.41
C GLY A 353 40.52 -22.10 19.33
N ARG A 354 39.24 -22.30 19.67
CA ARG A 354 38.17 -22.61 18.71
C ARG A 354 37.05 -21.59 18.84
N ALA A 355 36.31 -21.38 17.76
CA ALA A 355 35.18 -20.45 17.80
C ALA A 355 34.05 -21.03 18.67
N ASP A 356 33.54 -20.23 19.60
CA ASP A 356 32.32 -20.55 20.32
C ASP A 356 31.11 -19.97 19.60
N ALA A 357 29.95 -20.59 19.79
CA ALA A 357 28.71 -20.02 19.31
C ALA A 357 28.10 -19.17 20.42
N CYS A 358 27.76 -17.92 20.14
CA CYS A 358 27.23 -16.98 21.12
C CYS A 358 25.95 -16.34 20.61
N ALA A 359 25.00 -16.12 21.50
CA ALA A 359 23.73 -15.55 21.12
C ALA A 359 23.13 -14.68 22.23
N ARG A 360 22.32 -13.71 21.81
CA ARG A 360 21.46 -12.94 22.71
C ARG A 360 20.36 -13.85 23.25
N THR A 361 19.99 -13.70 24.52
CA THR A 361 18.87 -14.42 25.14
C THR A 361 17.94 -13.45 25.83
N SER A 362 16.75 -13.90 26.21
CA SER A 362 15.83 -13.12 27.06
C SER A 362 16.40 -12.76 28.43
N SER A 363 17.53 -13.35 28.83
CA SER A 363 18.19 -13.13 30.11
C SER A 363 19.57 -12.47 29.98
N GLY A 364 19.93 -11.95 28.80
CA GLY A 364 21.26 -11.37 28.52
C GLY A 364 21.90 -12.01 27.29
N PHE A 365 23.05 -12.64 27.46
CA PHE A 365 23.75 -13.36 26.40
C PHE A 365 24.28 -14.71 26.92
N ALA A 366 24.42 -15.67 26.01
CA ALA A 366 24.94 -16.99 26.30
C ALA A 366 25.87 -17.45 25.18
N CYS A 367 26.94 -18.14 25.54
CA CYS A 367 27.83 -18.83 24.61
C CYS A 367 27.85 -20.34 24.88
N LEU A 368 28.00 -21.10 23.81
CA LEU A 368 28.19 -22.54 23.78
C LEU A 368 29.64 -22.77 23.33
N ALA A 369 30.49 -23.18 24.26
CA ALA A 369 31.88 -23.43 23.98
C ALA A 369 32.04 -24.70 23.16
N SER A 370 32.84 -24.64 22.10
CA SER A 370 33.10 -25.80 21.26
C SER A 370 34.01 -26.79 22.00
N GLY A 371 33.69 -28.08 21.97
CA GLY A 371 34.49 -29.13 22.60
C GLY A 371 35.33 -29.87 21.57
N ALA A 372 36.58 -30.20 21.92
CA ALA A 372 37.51 -30.95 21.06
C ALA A 372 36.90 -32.25 20.50
N GLY A 373 36.33 -32.19 19.30
CA GLY A 373 35.72 -33.32 18.60
C GLY A 373 34.45 -33.90 19.24
N GLN A 374 33.76 -33.19 20.14
CA GLN A 374 32.61 -33.71 20.91
C GLN A 374 31.34 -32.84 20.84
N GLY A 375 31.27 -31.87 19.92
CA GLY A 375 30.17 -30.90 19.91
C GLY A 375 30.38 -29.81 20.96
N PHE A 376 29.31 -29.16 21.37
CA PHE A 376 29.36 -28.06 22.36
C PHE A 376 29.40 -28.61 23.80
N THR A 377 30.30 -28.09 24.64
CA THR A 377 30.63 -28.72 25.93
C THR A 377 30.44 -27.84 27.16
N VAL A 378 30.44 -26.51 27.02
CA VAL A 378 30.27 -25.58 28.15
C VAL A 378 29.31 -24.49 27.78
N ARG A 379 28.37 -24.18 28.69
CA ARG A 379 27.50 -23.00 28.54
C ARG A 379 28.04 -21.87 29.40
N LEU A 380 28.52 -20.82 28.74
CA LEU A 380 28.97 -19.58 29.36
C LEU A 380 27.77 -18.63 29.40
N THR A 381 27.47 -18.04 30.55
CA THR A 381 26.36 -17.08 30.68
C THR A 381 26.83 -15.81 31.35
N GLY A 382 26.36 -14.65 30.89
CA GLY A 382 26.49 -13.37 31.58
C GLY A 382 25.13 -12.85 32.09
N THR A 383 25.17 -11.94 33.06
CA THR A 383 23.96 -11.38 33.70
C THR A 383 23.14 -10.46 32.79
N ALA A 384 21.84 -10.41 33.08
CA ALA A 384 20.83 -9.62 32.39
C ALA A 384 21.12 -8.12 32.38
N LEU A 385 21.05 -7.54 31.18
CA LEU A 385 21.05 -6.09 30.95
C LEU A 385 19.66 -5.56 31.30
N GLY A 386 19.60 -4.37 31.94
CA GLY A 386 18.34 -3.81 32.43
C GLY A 386 17.34 -3.53 31.31
N ASP A 387 16.07 -3.89 31.54
CA ASP A 387 14.99 -3.92 30.55
C ASP A 387 14.31 -2.53 30.39
N ALA A 388 14.16 -2.09 29.14
CA ALA A 388 13.08 -1.25 28.55
C ALA A 388 13.48 -0.69 27.17
N ASP A 389 14.73 -0.24 26.99
CA ASP A 389 15.21 0.41 25.75
C ASP A 389 16.03 -0.53 24.83
N PHE A 390 16.15 -1.80 25.22
CA PHE A 390 17.02 -2.80 24.58
C PHE A 390 16.39 -3.48 23.34
N TRP A 391 15.20 -3.06 22.93
CA TRP A 391 14.47 -3.57 21.76
C TRP A 391 14.96 -2.99 20.42
N THR A 392 15.88 -2.03 20.45
CA THR A 392 16.49 -1.36 19.29
C THR A 392 18.01 -1.58 19.21
N ALA A 393 18.51 -2.72 19.71
CA ALA A 393 19.93 -3.05 19.65
C ALA A 393 20.08 -4.54 19.34
N SER A 394 19.84 -4.92 18.10
CA SER A 394 19.70 -6.33 17.69
C SER A 394 20.99 -7.15 17.74
N ALA A 395 22.17 -6.57 18.00
CA ALA A 395 23.44 -7.27 17.82
C ALA A 395 24.47 -7.07 18.94
N ILE A 396 24.91 -8.18 19.53
CA ILE A 396 26.17 -8.27 20.30
C ILE A 396 27.38 -8.15 19.36
N ARG A 397 28.48 -7.60 19.87
CA ARG A 397 29.83 -7.63 19.27
C ARG A 397 30.73 -8.45 20.17
N MET A 398 31.70 -9.13 19.59
CA MET A 398 32.63 -9.97 20.35
C MET A 398 34.04 -9.82 19.82
N GLY A 399 35.00 -10.08 20.70
CA GLY A 399 36.42 -10.07 20.42
C GLY A 399 37.23 -9.73 21.66
N ASP A 400 38.54 -9.91 21.59
CA ASP A 400 39.44 -9.75 22.73
C ASP A 400 39.72 -8.26 22.99
N LEU A 401 39.12 -7.69 24.05
CA LEU A 401 39.32 -6.28 24.38
C LEU A 401 40.55 -6.07 25.25
N ASP A 402 40.94 -7.06 26.07
CA ASP A 402 41.96 -6.92 27.11
C ASP A 402 43.26 -7.72 26.86
N GLY A 403 43.33 -8.40 25.72
CA GLY A 403 44.49 -9.14 25.24
C GLY A 403 44.73 -10.44 26.00
N ASP A 404 43.71 -10.97 26.71
CA ASP A 404 43.83 -12.19 27.50
C ASP A 404 43.64 -13.48 26.68
N GLY A 405 43.36 -13.32 25.38
CA GLY A 405 43.14 -14.39 24.41
C GLY A 405 41.71 -14.93 24.40
N ARG A 406 40.76 -14.31 25.11
CA ARG A 406 39.34 -14.68 25.10
C ARG A 406 38.48 -13.62 24.45
N ALA A 407 37.43 -14.05 23.77
CA ALA A 407 36.41 -13.14 23.28
C ALA A 407 35.61 -12.54 24.43
N ASP A 408 35.65 -11.22 24.53
CA ASP A 408 34.74 -10.43 25.33
C ASP A 408 33.47 -10.14 24.55
N VAL A 409 32.45 -9.60 25.21
CA VAL A 409 31.18 -9.26 24.56
C VAL A 409 30.80 -7.81 24.83
N CYS A 410 30.42 -7.08 23.78
CA CYS A 410 29.89 -5.73 23.86
C CYS A 410 28.46 -5.67 23.33
N ALA A 411 27.63 -4.85 23.95
CA ALA A 411 26.27 -4.56 23.51
C ALA A 411 25.89 -3.11 23.84
N ARG A 412 24.95 -2.55 23.08
CA ARG A 412 24.38 -1.24 23.35
C ARG A 412 23.38 -1.33 24.52
N GLU A 413 23.61 -0.58 25.58
CA GLU A 413 22.70 -0.40 26.72
C GLU A 413 22.22 1.06 26.72
N GLY A 414 21.04 1.31 26.14
CA GLY A 414 20.51 2.66 25.91
C GLY A 414 21.42 3.48 24.99
N ASP A 415 21.94 4.60 25.50
CA ASP A 415 22.83 5.52 24.78
C ASP A 415 24.32 5.26 25.01
N ARG A 416 24.68 4.06 25.49
CA ARG A 416 26.07 3.67 25.80
C ARG A 416 26.42 2.29 25.24
N LEU A 417 27.65 2.12 24.76
CA LEU A 417 28.23 0.80 24.53
C LEU A 417 28.73 0.24 25.86
N VAL A 418 28.38 -1.00 26.18
CA VAL A 418 28.84 -1.67 27.41
C VAL A 418 29.44 -3.02 27.03
N CYS A 419 30.59 -3.33 27.60
CA CYS A 419 31.31 -4.57 27.34
C CYS A 419 31.47 -5.39 28.63
N TRP A 420 31.57 -6.70 28.49
CA TRP A 420 31.80 -7.65 29.58
C TRP A 420 32.95 -8.57 29.21
N ARG A 421 33.94 -8.65 30.09
CA ARG A 421 35.08 -9.52 29.88
C ARG A 421 34.78 -10.98 30.16
N SER A 422 35.32 -11.86 29.33
CA SER A 422 35.23 -13.30 29.53
C SER A 422 36.26 -13.80 30.53
N SER A 423 35.82 -14.69 31.42
CA SER A 423 36.66 -15.44 32.34
C SER A 423 37.00 -16.86 31.83
N GLY A 424 36.53 -17.22 30.63
CA GLY A 424 36.59 -18.58 30.08
C GLY A 424 35.50 -19.52 30.58
N VAL A 425 34.79 -19.14 31.65
CA VAL A 425 33.65 -19.90 32.22
C VAL A 425 32.36 -19.08 32.33
N GLY A 426 32.42 -17.81 31.95
CA GLY A 426 31.33 -16.83 32.04
C GLY A 426 31.87 -15.41 31.94
N PHE A 427 30.99 -14.42 32.06
CA PHE A 427 31.32 -13.02 31.85
C PHE A 427 31.15 -12.23 33.15
N VAL A 428 32.21 -11.54 33.58
CA VAL A 428 32.35 -11.07 34.97
C VAL A 428 32.54 -9.56 35.10
N ASP A 429 33.41 -8.96 34.29
CA ASP A 429 33.87 -7.58 34.49
C ASP A 429 33.26 -6.64 33.44
N ARG A 430 32.43 -5.70 33.89
CA ARG A 430 31.80 -4.67 33.06
C ARG A 430 32.80 -3.54 32.74
N ILE A 431 32.92 -3.22 31.46
CA ILE A 431 33.63 -2.06 30.92
C ILE A 431 32.60 -1.10 30.31
N ASP A 432 32.58 0.14 30.76
CA ASP A 432 31.74 1.18 30.17
C ASP A 432 32.44 1.76 28.94
N GLY A 433 31.80 1.64 27.78
CA GLY A 433 32.24 2.17 26.50
C GLY A 433 31.75 3.58 26.19
N PRO A 434 32.01 4.06 24.97
CA PRO A 434 31.59 5.39 24.53
C PRO A 434 30.07 5.55 24.48
N SER A 435 29.63 6.80 24.38
CA SER A 435 28.23 7.08 24.07
C SER A 435 27.93 6.66 22.63
N VAL A 436 26.78 6.03 22.45
CA VAL A 436 26.23 5.63 21.15
C VAL A 436 24.89 6.33 20.88
N ALA A 437 24.65 7.46 21.56
CA ALA A 437 23.48 8.29 21.33
C ALA A 437 23.48 8.81 19.90
N GLY A 438 22.43 8.45 19.13
CA GLY A 438 22.34 8.80 17.71
C GLY A 438 23.38 8.09 16.82
N ALA A 439 24.02 7.03 17.32
CA ALA A 439 24.89 6.21 16.51
C ALA A 439 24.09 5.46 15.44
N THR A 440 24.56 5.52 14.20
CA THR A 440 24.05 4.70 13.10
C THR A 440 24.97 3.52 12.79
N ALA A 441 26.17 3.47 13.40
CA ALA A 441 27.12 2.35 13.34
C ALA A 441 27.83 2.13 14.67
N ILE A 442 28.10 0.86 15.01
CA ILE A 442 29.01 0.46 16.09
C ILE A 442 29.80 -0.75 15.63
N GLU A 443 31.13 -0.68 15.68
CA GLU A 443 32.03 -1.80 15.41
C GLU A 443 33.19 -1.85 16.40
N LEU A 444 33.78 -3.04 16.54
CA LEU A 444 35.02 -3.26 17.27
C LEU A 444 36.13 -3.55 16.26
N ALA A 445 37.24 -2.83 16.33
CA ALA A 445 38.37 -2.98 15.42
C ALA A 445 39.66 -2.44 16.05
N ASP A 446 40.79 -3.08 15.82
CA ASP A 446 42.10 -2.61 16.29
C ASP A 446 42.63 -1.53 15.32
N VAL A 447 42.25 -0.27 15.51
CA VAL A 447 42.63 0.81 14.57
C VAL A 447 44.03 1.36 14.84
N ASP A 448 44.63 1.03 15.99
CA ASP A 448 45.95 1.52 16.37
C ASP A 448 47.09 0.50 16.41
N GLY A 449 46.77 -0.77 16.20
CA GLY A 449 47.70 -1.87 16.05
C GLY A 449 48.29 -2.37 17.37
N ASP A 450 47.64 -2.10 18.49
CA ASP A 450 48.08 -2.56 19.80
C ASP A 450 47.57 -3.97 20.16
N ALA A 451 46.85 -4.60 19.23
CA ALA A 451 46.19 -5.91 19.34
C ALA A 451 45.02 -5.95 20.34
N LEU A 452 44.52 -4.78 20.77
CA LEU A 452 43.28 -4.64 21.52
C LEU A 452 42.21 -4.03 20.61
N LEU A 453 40.95 -4.41 20.84
CA LEU A 453 39.87 -3.87 20.03
C LEU A 453 39.41 -2.49 20.51
N ASP A 454 39.30 -1.56 19.56
CA ASP A 454 38.77 -0.22 19.78
C ASP A 454 37.28 -0.16 19.48
N ALA A 455 36.56 0.77 20.12
CA ALA A 455 35.14 0.98 19.89
C ALA A 455 34.88 2.10 18.88
N CYS A 456 34.51 1.73 17.66
CA CYS A 456 34.21 2.65 16.57
C CYS A 456 32.71 2.93 16.46
N VAL A 457 32.33 4.19 16.64
CA VAL A 457 30.94 4.65 16.64
C VAL A 457 30.76 5.69 15.54
N ARG A 458 29.82 5.46 14.61
CA ARG A 458 29.49 6.45 13.59
C ARG A 458 28.21 7.19 13.99
N ASP A 459 28.28 8.52 13.97
CA ASP A 459 27.15 9.42 14.19
C ASP A 459 27.09 10.50 13.09
N ALA A 460 26.22 11.50 13.28
CA ALA A 460 26.06 12.60 12.34
C ALA A 460 27.35 13.39 12.03
N ARG A 461 28.36 13.34 12.92
CA ARG A 461 29.63 14.07 12.82
C ARG A 461 30.73 13.25 12.13
N GLY A 462 30.52 11.95 11.92
CA GLY A 462 31.48 11.04 11.31
C GLY A 462 31.67 9.78 12.12
N LEU A 463 32.74 9.05 11.81
CA LEU A 463 33.16 7.85 12.54
C LEU A 463 34.15 8.26 13.64
N ALA A 464 33.88 7.89 14.88
CA ALA A 464 34.74 8.11 16.03
C ALA A 464 35.17 6.76 16.62
N CYS A 465 36.45 6.43 16.50
CA CYS A 465 37.07 5.24 17.09
C CYS A 465 37.70 5.58 18.43
N HIS A 466 37.14 5.03 19.49
CA HIS A 466 37.59 5.20 20.85
C HIS A 466 38.56 4.07 21.19
N ARG A 467 39.82 4.41 21.44
CA ARG A 467 40.88 3.44 21.63
C ARG A 467 40.84 2.76 22.99
N GLY A 468 40.90 1.43 22.97
CA GLY A 468 40.90 0.56 24.15
C GLY A 468 42.26 0.49 24.82
N ASP A 469 42.29 0.24 26.13
CA ASP A 469 43.51 -0.16 26.86
C ASP A 469 43.33 -1.50 27.61
N GLY A 470 42.27 -2.24 27.26
CA GLY A 470 41.80 -3.44 27.94
C GLY A 470 40.82 -3.21 29.08
N TYR A 471 40.74 -1.99 29.61
CA TYR A 471 39.87 -1.69 30.76
C TYR A 471 38.98 -0.48 30.53
N ARG A 472 39.32 0.39 29.58
CA ARG A 472 38.64 1.66 29.27
C ARG A 472 38.83 2.05 27.81
N PHE A 473 38.03 3.00 27.39
CA PHE A 473 38.15 3.68 26.10
C PHE A 473 38.45 5.17 26.34
N GLU A 474 39.68 5.62 26.06
CA GLU A 474 40.13 6.96 26.52
C GLU A 474 40.33 7.97 25.37
N SER A 475 41.09 7.60 24.33
CA SER A 475 41.45 8.52 23.24
C SER A 475 40.62 8.28 21.99
N VAL A 476 40.33 9.32 21.22
CA VAL A 476 39.37 9.24 20.10
C VAL A 476 40.03 9.68 18.80
N VAL A 477 39.96 8.81 17.80
CA VAL A 477 40.29 9.09 16.41
C VAL A 477 38.99 9.36 15.65
N VAL A 478 38.91 10.49 14.94
CA VAL A 478 37.68 10.86 14.21
C VAL A 478 37.95 10.91 12.70
N LEU A 479 37.04 10.34 11.92
CA LEU A 479 36.99 10.43 10.47
C LEU A 479 35.73 11.21 10.03
N PRO A 480 35.85 12.53 9.79
CA PRO A 480 34.73 13.37 9.34
C PRO A 480 34.22 13.02 7.94
N ALA A 481 35.00 12.26 7.15
CA ALA A 481 34.62 11.86 5.81
C ALA A 481 33.36 10.96 5.78
N LEU A 482 33.03 10.32 6.91
CA LEU A 482 31.85 9.47 7.07
C LEU A 482 30.68 10.18 7.77
N ALA A 483 30.69 11.52 7.84
CA ALA A 483 29.65 12.34 8.46
C ALA A 483 28.38 12.47 7.61
N ASP A 484 27.27 12.87 8.22
CA ASP A 484 26.00 13.12 7.50
C ASP A 484 26.19 14.18 6.41
N ALA A 485 26.95 15.23 6.71
CA ALA A 485 27.28 16.30 5.77
C ALA A 485 28.09 15.81 4.55
N ALA A 486 28.72 14.64 4.64
CA ALA A 486 29.44 13.99 3.54
C ALA A 486 28.56 12.98 2.77
N GLY A 487 27.25 12.91 3.07
CA GLY A 487 26.29 12.00 2.43
C GLY A 487 25.99 10.74 3.23
N PHE A 488 26.71 10.47 4.32
CA PHE A 488 26.54 9.23 5.10
C PHE A 488 25.31 9.21 6.02
N ALA A 489 24.44 10.22 5.93
CA ALA A 489 23.11 10.16 6.54
C ALA A 489 22.26 9.04 5.91
N ASP A 490 22.50 8.72 4.63
CA ASP A 490 21.81 7.66 3.91
C ASP A 490 22.36 6.27 4.30
N VAL A 491 21.46 5.33 4.56
CA VAL A 491 21.76 3.93 4.90
C VAL A 491 22.52 3.20 3.80
N ILE A 492 22.31 3.58 2.54
CA ILE A 492 23.05 3.03 1.40
C ILE A 492 24.56 3.29 1.54
N HIS A 493 24.94 4.33 2.27
CA HIS A 493 26.33 4.70 2.51
C HIS A 493 26.81 4.21 3.88
N HIS A 494 26.16 4.58 4.99
CA HIS A 494 26.65 4.16 6.31
C HIS A 494 26.50 2.66 6.58
N GLY A 495 25.56 1.97 5.93
CA GLY A 495 25.41 0.52 6.04
C GLY A 495 26.50 -0.28 5.29
N SER A 496 27.32 0.40 4.49
CA SER A 496 28.43 -0.21 3.74
C SER A 496 29.79 -0.15 4.45
N ILE A 497 29.87 0.48 5.62
CA ILE A 497 31.13 0.66 6.37
C ILE A 497 31.66 -0.71 6.83
N ARG A 498 32.91 -1.03 6.51
CA ARG A 498 33.62 -2.24 6.96
C ARG A 498 35.00 -1.88 7.47
N PHE A 499 35.50 -2.70 8.39
CA PHE A 499 36.88 -2.64 8.89
C PHE A 499 37.66 -3.85 8.39
N GLY A 500 38.95 -3.65 8.10
CA GLY A 500 39.86 -4.68 7.61
C GLY A 500 41.26 -4.13 7.31
N ASP A 501 42.29 -4.96 7.27
CA ASP A 501 43.68 -4.53 7.03
C ASP A 501 43.99 -4.59 5.52
N VAL A 502 43.66 -3.53 4.78
CA VAL A 502 43.78 -3.52 3.31
C VAL A 502 45.21 -3.20 2.83
N ASP A 503 46.08 -2.70 3.71
CA ASP A 503 47.48 -2.40 3.38
C ASP A 503 48.50 -3.40 3.96
N GLY A 504 48.05 -4.32 4.81
CA GLY A 504 48.80 -5.44 5.38
C GLY A 504 49.74 -5.04 6.50
N ASP A 505 49.43 -3.98 7.23
CA ASP A 505 50.29 -3.44 8.28
C ASP A 505 49.88 -3.81 9.72
N GLY A 506 48.81 -4.60 9.83
CA GLY A 506 48.28 -5.15 11.06
C GLY A 506 47.29 -4.25 11.77
N ARG A 507 46.94 -3.07 11.20
CA ARG A 507 45.91 -2.18 11.73
C ARG A 507 44.64 -2.28 10.91
N ALA A 508 43.50 -2.05 11.56
CA ALA A 508 42.22 -1.99 10.88
C ALA A 508 42.07 -0.67 10.13
N ASP A 509 41.92 -0.77 8.82
CA ASP A 509 41.47 0.30 7.94
C ASP A 509 39.95 0.33 7.89
N VAL A 510 39.38 1.44 7.42
CA VAL A 510 37.93 1.54 7.20
C VAL A 510 37.63 1.74 5.73
N CYS A 511 36.78 0.91 5.15
CA CYS A 511 36.26 1.04 3.80
C CYS A 511 34.76 1.37 3.83
N ALA A 512 34.33 2.33 3.01
CA ALA A 512 32.93 2.68 2.89
C ALA A 512 32.59 3.15 1.49
N ARG A 513 31.32 2.99 1.12
CA ARG A 513 30.82 3.29 -0.21
C ARG A 513 29.99 4.58 -0.21
N ASP A 514 30.34 5.52 -1.09
CA ASP A 514 29.52 6.68 -1.42
C ASP A 514 28.81 6.49 -2.78
N ALA A 515 28.20 7.55 -3.31
CA ALA A 515 27.53 7.50 -4.60
C ALA A 515 28.47 7.20 -5.78
N ALA A 516 29.76 7.54 -5.67
CA ALA A 516 30.76 7.42 -6.72
C ALA A 516 31.52 6.07 -6.67
N GLY A 517 31.62 5.43 -5.52
CA GLY A 517 32.29 4.13 -5.38
C GLY A 517 32.69 3.83 -3.95
N VAL A 518 33.66 2.92 -3.79
CA VAL A 518 34.23 2.59 -2.48
C VAL A 518 35.53 3.36 -2.29
N ASP A 519 35.69 3.97 -1.13
CA ASP A 519 36.95 4.56 -0.65
C ASP A 519 37.33 3.87 0.67
N CYS A 520 38.63 3.72 0.90
CA CYS A 520 39.18 3.22 2.16
C CYS A 520 40.10 4.27 2.78
N TRP A 521 40.14 4.33 4.10
CA TRP A 521 40.98 5.22 4.88
C TRP A 521 41.85 4.39 5.82
N LEU A 522 43.16 4.51 5.64
CA LEU A 522 44.12 3.65 6.34
C LEU A 522 44.23 4.00 7.82
N GLY A 523 44.32 3.02 8.71
CA GLY A 523 44.60 3.22 10.13
C GLY A 523 46.07 3.60 10.33
N GLU A 524 46.38 4.74 10.94
CA GLU A 524 47.78 5.15 11.21
C GLU A 524 48.13 5.17 12.71
N GLY A 525 47.29 4.57 13.57
CA GLY A 525 47.48 4.65 15.02
C GLY A 525 46.64 5.75 15.65
N ASP A 526 47.06 7.00 15.47
CA ASP A 526 46.43 8.17 16.11
C ASP A 526 45.48 8.94 15.18
N ARG A 527 45.33 8.49 13.93
CA ARG A 527 44.49 9.11 12.90
C ARG A 527 44.13 8.11 11.80
N PHE A 528 43.14 8.48 10.99
CA PHE A 528 42.94 7.89 9.68
C PHE A 528 43.79 8.63 8.64
N GLY A 529 44.55 7.86 7.88
CA GLY A 529 45.59 8.27 6.95
C GLY A 529 45.11 8.54 5.53
N GLU A 530 45.96 8.18 4.57
CA GLU A 530 45.70 8.38 3.15
C GLU A 530 44.40 7.68 2.71
N ARG A 531 43.62 8.38 1.86
CA ARG A 531 42.44 7.80 1.23
C ARG A 531 42.86 6.95 0.04
N VAL A 532 42.71 5.64 0.16
CA VAL A 532 42.91 4.67 -0.91
C VAL A 532 41.62 4.54 -1.69
N ARG A 533 41.68 4.79 -3.01
CA ARG A 533 40.50 4.64 -3.86
C ARG A 533 40.25 3.16 -4.16
N GLY A 534 39.04 2.72 -3.82
CA GLY A 534 38.53 1.42 -4.16
C GLY A 534 37.93 1.35 -5.57
N PRO A 535 37.24 0.25 -5.87
CA PRO A 535 36.54 0.08 -7.14
C PRO A 535 35.38 1.09 -7.28
N ARG A 536 35.04 1.42 -8.53
CA ARG A 536 33.99 2.39 -8.90
C ARG A 536 32.57 1.87 -8.71
N TRP A 537 32.31 1.05 -7.70
CA TRP A 537 31.01 0.43 -7.42
C TRP A 537 29.93 1.47 -7.05
N SER A 538 29.52 2.27 -8.03
CA SER A 538 28.75 3.51 -7.90
C SER A 538 27.24 3.27 -7.93
N ASP A 539 26.47 4.27 -7.50
CA ASP A 539 25.01 4.27 -7.64
C ASP A 539 24.59 4.11 -9.11
N GLU A 540 25.19 4.88 -10.02
CA GLU A 540 24.94 4.81 -11.46
C GLU A 540 25.28 3.43 -12.04
N GLY A 541 26.30 2.77 -11.48
CA GLY A 541 26.66 1.39 -11.78
C GLY A 541 25.70 0.35 -11.18
N GLY A 542 24.64 0.77 -10.50
CA GLY A 542 23.63 -0.10 -9.91
C GLY A 542 23.99 -0.65 -8.52
N TRP A 543 25.00 -0.11 -7.84
CA TRP A 543 25.42 -0.62 -6.53
C TRP A 543 24.60 -0.07 -5.36
N ALA A 544 23.67 0.85 -5.61
CA ALA A 544 22.75 1.42 -4.61
C ALA A 544 21.72 0.41 -4.05
N LEU A 545 21.55 -0.75 -4.69
CA LEU A 545 20.58 -1.76 -4.25
C LEU A 545 21.06 -2.47 -2.98
N LEU A 546 20.14 -2.71 -2.04
CA LEU A 546 20.46 -3.36 -0.76
C LEU A 546 21.03 -4.75 -0.97
N SER A 547 20.50 -5.50 -1.93
CA SER A 547 21.01 -6.80 -2.38
C SER A 547 22.45 -6.79 -2.91
N ARG A 548 23.10 -5.62 -2.98
CA ARG A 548 24.46 -5.41 -3.48
C ARG A 548 25.32 -4.76 -2.42
N TRP A 549 25.04 -3.52 -2.00
CA TRP A 549 25.92 -2.83 -1.03
C TRP A 549 25.96 -3.53 0.33
N SER A 550 24.89 -4.20 0.77
CA SER A 550 24.91 -4.93 2.05
C SER A 550 25.84 -6.13 2.03
N THR A 551 26.16 -6.64 0.85
CA THR A 551 27.02 -7.82 0.66
C THR A 551 28.51 -7.48 0.65
N LEU A 552 28.89 -6.21 0.80
CA LEU A 552 30.28 -5.77 0.87
C LEU A 552 30.97 -6.36 2.10
N ARG A 553 32.13 -6.99 1.88
CA ARG A 553 32.96 -7.68 2.87
C ARG A 553 34.45 -7.39 2.59
N LEU A 554 35.25 -7.40 3.65
CA LEU A 554 36.71 -7.42 3.60
C LEU A 554 37.19 -8.81 4.05
N ALA A 555 38.03 -9.47 3.26
CA ALA A 555 38.65 -10.73 3.63
C ALA A 555 39.86 -10.99 2.74
N ASP A 556 40.91 -11.61 3.28
CA ASP A 556 42.05 -12.12 2.51
C ASP A 556 41.63 -13.32 1.63
N VAL A 557 41.14 -13.04 0.41
CA VAL A 557 40.73 -14.09 -0.52
C VAL A 557 41.91 -14.63 -1.32
N ASP A 558 43.03 -13.90 -1.44
CA ASP A 558 44.19 -14.37 -2.19
C ASP A 558 45.41 -14.81 -1.35
N GLY A 559 45.23 -14.83 -0.03
CA GLY A 559 46.17 -15.38 0.96
C GLY A 559 47.47 -14.58 1.05
N ASP A 560 47.45 -13.29 0.72
CA ASP A 560 48.63 -12.43 0.76
C ASP A 560 48.80 -11.67 2.09
N GLY A 561 47.84 -11.83 3.01
CA GLY A 561 47.79 -11.20 4.32
C GLY A 561 47.18 -9.80 4.32
N ARG A 562 46.59 -9.34 3.20
CA ARG A 562 45.80 -8.12 3.10
C ARG A 562 44.34 -8.49 2.89
N ASP A 563 43.45 -7.64 3.38
CA ASP A 563 42.03 -7.80 3.11
C ASP A 563 41.62 -7.31 1.73
N ASP A 564 40.99 -8.20 0.98
CA ASP A 564 40.38 -7.89 -0.30
C ASP A 564 38.95 -7.41 -0.13
N LEU A 565 38.54 -6.48 -0.99
CA LEU A 565 37.18 -5.95 -0.99
C LEU A 565 36.29 -6.77 -1.90
N CYS A 566 35.33 -7.47 -1.34
CA CYS A 566 34.45 -8.39 -2.05
C CYS A 566 32.97 -8.00 -1.91
N ALA A 567 32.21 -8.15 -2.99
CA ALA A 567 30.77 -7.91 -2.96
C ALA A 567 30.04 -8.58 -4.13
N ARG A 568 28.73 -8.81 -3.96
CA ARG A 568 27.83 -9.12 -5.06
C ARG A 568 27.47 -7.84 -5.82
N GLY A 569 27.76 -7.83 -7.12
CA GLY A 569 27.41 -6.74 -8.02
C GLY A 569 26.30 -7.09 -9.03
N PRO A 570 25.96 -6.15 -9.91
CA PRO A 570 24.97 -6.35 -10.98
C PRO A 570 25.33 -7.45 -11.99
N SER A 571 26.62 -7.77 -12.12
CA SER A 571 27.14 -8.83 -12.99
C SER A 571 27.84 -9.93 -12.21
N GLY A 572 27.35 -10.19 -10.99
CA GLY A 572 27.81 -11.26 -10.12
C GLY A 572 28.83 -10.85 -9.07
N PHE A 573 29.28 -11.85 -8.32
CA PHE A 573 30.24 -11.71 -7.24
C PHE A 573 31.62 -11.33 -7.79
N ARG A 574 32.32 -10.47 -7.07
CA ARG A 574 33.67 -10.02 -7.43
C ARG A 574 34.44 -9.59 -6.20
N CYS A 575 35.75 -9.65 -6.31
CA CYS A 575 36.67 -9.14 -5.31
C CYS A 575 37.68 -8.20 -5.98
N ALA A 576 37.82 -7.00 -5.47
CA ALA A 576 38.93 -6.11 -5.75
C ALA A 576 40.05 -6.49 -4.78
N LEU A 577 41.13 -7.04 -5.33
CA LEU A 577 42.25 -7.55 -4.55
C LEU A 577 43.14 -6.40 -4.11
N ALA A 578 43.44 -6.38 -2.82
CA ALA A 578 44.36 -5.43 -2.22
C ALA A 578 45.78 -5.67 -2.73
N GLY A 579 46.58 -4.62 -2.64
CA GLY A 579 47.93 -4.61 -3.17
C GLY A 579 48.71 -3.46 -2.55
N THR A 580 49.92 -3.26 -3.04
CA THR A 580 50.86 -2.30 -2.46
C THR A 580 50.46 -0.84 -2.63
N HIS A 581 49.62 -0.53 -3.63
CA HIS A 581 49.18 0.83 -3.94
C HIS A 581 47.64 0.95 -3.94
N GLY A 582 46.96 0.13 -3.14
CA GLY A 582 45.51 -0.01 -3.12
C GLY A 582 45.04 -1.22 -3.92
N PHE A 583 43.85 -1.13 -4.52
CA PHE A 583 43.23 -2.27 -5.19
C PHE A 583 43.73 -2.44 -6.64
N GLU A 584 44.58 -3.44 -6.88
CA GLU A 584 45.35 -3.58 -8.13
C GLU A 584 44.65 -4.45 -9.18
N ARG A 585 43.81 -5.41 -8.75
CA ARG A 585 43.19 -6.39 -9.64
C ARG A 585 41.78 -6.74 -9.18
N GLU A 586 40.80 -6.70 -10.07
CA GLU A 586 39.46 -7.25 -9.79
C GLU A 586 39.37 -8.69 -10.35
N VAL A 587 38.93 -9.63 -9.52
CA VAL A 587 38.65 -11.01 -9.88
C VAL A 587 37.15 -11.26 -9.87
N LEU A 588 36.67 -12.00 -10.87
CA LEU A 588 35.26 -12.38 -10.98
C LEU A 588 35.01 -13.70 -10.26
N GLY A 589 33.86 -13.78 -9.62
CA GLY A 589 33.37 -14.99 -8.99
C GLY A 589 32.10 -15.52 -9.67
N PRO A 590 31.26 -16.27 -8.94
CA PRO A 590 30.02 -16.81 -9.48
C PRO A 590 29.08 -15.72 -9.99
N ALA A 591 28.25 -16.12 -10.97
CA ALA A 591 27.31 -15.23 -11.63
C ALA A 591 26.34 -14.55 -10.66
N MET A 592 25.91 -15.25 -9.58
CA MET A 592 25.01 -14.75 -8.53
C MET A 592 23.91 -13.80 -9.06
N ASP A 593 23.31 -14.19 -10.18
CA ASP A 593 22.43 -13.38 -11.02
C ASP A 593 20.99 -13.92 -11.01
N GLY A 594 20.06 -13.10 -11.49
CA GLY A 594 18.63 -13.42 -11.51
C GLY A 594 17.88 -13.09 -10.22
N ALA A 595 16.56 -13.30 -10.25
CA ALA A 595 15.63 -12.81 -9.23
C ALA A 595 15.85 -13.43 -7.84
N ALA A 596 16.37 -14.67 -7.76
CA ALA A 596 16.61 -15.33 -6.48
C ALA A 596 17.64 -14.55 -5.62
N TYR A 597 18.67 -14.01 -6.26
CA TYR A 597 19.74 -13.27 -5.59
C TYR A 597 19.37 -11.82 -5.23
N GLU A 598 18.17 -11.38 -5.60
CA GLU A 598 17.60 -10.11 -5.15
C GLU A 598 16.75 -10.28 -3.86
N ARG A 599 16.53 -11.52 -3.40
CA ARG A 599 15.80 -11.81 -2.16
C ARG A 599 16.67 -11.66 -0.91
N ALA A 600 16.13 -11.04 0.13
CA ALA A 600 16.80 -10.84 1.43
C ALA A 600 17.32 -12.13 2.04
N ASP A 601 16.51 -13.19 1.99
CA ASP A 601 16.87 -14.50 2.53
C ASP A 601 17.98 -15.23 1.76
N VAL A 602 18.43 -14.67 0.63
CA VAL A 602 19.57 -15.12 -0.16
C VAL A 602 20.76 -14.17 0.03
N TYR A 603 20.65 -12.90 -0.36
CA TYR A 603 21.82 -12.00 -0.37
C TYR A 603 22.37 -11.72 1.04
N ALA A 604 21.53 -11.73 2.08
CA ALA A 604 21.97 -11.50 3.46
C ALA A 604 22.82 -12.66 4.01
N THR A 605 22.81 -13.81 3.34
CA THR A 605 23.52 -15.03 3.75
C THR A 605 24.94 -15.15 3.19
N LEU A 606 25.37 -14.21 2.33
CA LEU A 606 26.70 -14.24 1.74
C LEU A 606 27.78 -14.10 2.83
N ARG A 607 28.67 -15.09 2.94
CA ARG A 607 29.79 -15.14 3.90
C ARG A 607 31.10 -15.49 3.19
N LEU A 608 32.20 -15.02 3.77
CA LEU A 608 33.55 -15.37 3.34
C LEU A 608 34.24 -16.18 4.45
N GLY A 609 35.01 -17.19 4.07
CA GLY A 609 35.78 -18.02 4.99
C GLY A 609 36.49 -19.16 4.27
N ASP A 610 37.64 -19.61 4.80
CA ASP A 610 38.45 -20.70 4.23
C ASP A 610 37.78 -22.06 4.51
N VAL A 611 36.92 -22.54 3.60
CA VAL A 611 36.20 -23.79 3.83
C VAL A 611 37.00 -25.01 3.37
N ASP A 612 38.05 -24.85 2.56
CA ASP A 612 38.87 -25.96 2.09
C ASP A 612 40.25 -26.12 2.77
N GLY A 613 40.62 -25.16 3.62
CA GLY A 613 41.81 -25.17 4.45
C GLY A 613 43.08 -24.80 3.70
N ASP A 614 42.97 -24.11 2.56
CA ASP A 614 44.12 -23.71 1.74
C ASP A 614 44.72 -22.35 2.15
N GLY A 615 44.12 -21.70 3.15
CA GLY A 615 44.53 -20.39 3.68
C GLY A 615 43.96 -19.21 2.91
N ARG A 616 42.98 -19.42 2.02
CA ARG A 616 42.31 -18.38 1.22
C ARG A 616 40.83 -18.35 1.57
N ALA A 617 40.24 -17.17 1.63
CA ALA A 617 38.80 -17.08 1.88
C ALA A 617 37.97 -17.47 0.64
N ASP A 618 37.01 -18.36 0.87
CA ASP A 618 36.01 -18.80 -0.10
C ASP A 618 34.68 -18.06 0.08
N VAL A 619 33.78 -18.11 -0.90
CA VAL A 619 32.46 -17.47 -0.79
C VAL A 619 31.34 -18.51 -0.66
N CYS A 620 30.55 -18.42 0.41
CA CYS A 620 29.36 -19.23 0.61
C CYS A 620 28.09 -18.37 0.61
N VAL A 621 27.04 -18.84 -0.06
CA VAL A 621 25.70 -18.22 -0.04
C VAL A 621 24.62 -19.29 -0.11
N ARG A 622 23.49 -19.03 0.53
CA ARG A 622 22.32 -19.90 0.53
C ARG A 622 21.45 -19.64 -0.70
N GLU A 623 21.39 -20.60 -1.61
CA GLU A 623 20.49 -20.62 -2.76
C GLU A 623 19.14 -21.30 -2.40
N PRO A 624 18.08 -21.17 -3.22
CA PRO A 624 16.79 -21.83 -2.97
C PRO A 624 16.90 -23.34 -2.70
N GLU A 625 17.86 -24.01 -3.35
CA GLU A 625 18.11 -25.45 -3.23
C GLU A 625 19.03 -25.83 -2.06
N GLY A 626 19.69 -24.87 -1.41
CA GLY A 626 20.64 -25.09 -0.32
C GLY A 626 21.87 -24.19 -0.41
N VAL A 627 22.83 -24.39 0.49
CA VAL A 627 24.07 -23.60 0.49
C VAL A 627 25.01 -24.07 -0.62
N ARG A 628 25.66 -23.11 -1.27
CA ARG A 628 26.77 -23.35 -2.18
C ARG A 628 27.97 -22.51 -1.76
N CYS A 629 29.14 -23.13 -1.79
CA CYS A 629 30.41 -22.46 -1.52
C CYS A 629 31.29 -22.55 -2.76
N TRP A 630 31.88 -21.44 -3.19
CA TRP A 630 32.82 -21.38 -4.30
C TRP A 630 34.21 -21.08 -3.78
N LEU A 631 35.17 -21.92 -4.20
CA LEU A 631 36.53 -21.96 -3.70
C LEU A 631 37.43 -21.03 -4.51
N PHE A 632 38.31 -20.27 -3.85
CA PHE A 632 39.22 -19.35 -4.53
C PHE A 632 40.49 -20.06 -5.03
N GLY A 633 40.54 -20.37 -6.33
CA GLY A 633 41.67 -21.07 -6.95
C GLY A 633 42.87 -20.20 -7.34
N GLY A 634 43.02 -19.00 -6.79
CA GLY A 634 44.10 -18.04 -7.10
C GLY A 634 43.86 -17.11 -8.30
N ARG A 635 42.98 -17.51 -9.24
CA ARG A 635 42.57 -16.69 -10.39
C ARG A 635 41.13 -16.19 -10.31
N GLY A 636 40.32 -16.78 -9.43
CA GLY A 636 38.89 -16.57 -9.30
C GLY A 636 38.23 -17.74 -8.58
N PHE A 637 36.90 -17.73 -8.55
CA PHE A 637 36.07 -18.70 -7.82
C PHE A 637 35.56 -19.82 -8.74
N ASP A 638 36.48 -20.64 -9.24
CA ASP A 638 36.23 -21.56 -10.38
C ASP A 638 35.57 -22.90 -10.01
N ARG A 639 35.61 -23.29 -8.73
CA ARG A 639 35.11 -24.58 -8.24
C ARG A 639 34.06 -24.34 -7.16
N ALA A 640 32.91 -25.01 -7.26
CA ALA A 640 31.91 -25.01 -6.20
C ALA A 640 31.87 -26.34 -5.45
N ILE A 641 31.63 -26.29 -4.14
CA ILE A 641 31.27 -27.42 -3.29
C ILE A 641 29.84 -27.24 -2.78
N VAL A 642 29.18 -28.36 -2.49
CA VAL A 642 27.80 -28.38 -2.00
C VAL A 642 27.80 -28.22 -0.49
N GLY A 643 27.10 -27.20 -0.01
CA GLY A 643 26.88 -26.95 1.40
C GLY A 643 25.69 -27.72 1.98
N PRO A 644 25.33 -27.46 3.25
CA PRO A 644 24.14 -28.03 3.86
C PRO A 644 22.87 -27.61 3.10
N ALA A 645 21.84 -28.46 3.16
CA ALA A 645 20.65 -28.37 2.33
C ALA A 645 19.73 -27.16 2.57
N LEU A 646 20.10 -26.20 3.43
CA LEU A 646 19.34 -25.06 3.98
C LEU A 646 18.44 -24.34 2.94
N SER A 647 17.34 -24.97 2.54
CA SER A 647 16.60 -24.65 1.31
C SER A 647 15.25 -24.00 1.61
N ASP A 648 14.66 -23.41 0.58
CA ASP A 648 13.31 -22.86 0.62
C ASP A 648 12.31 -23.93 1.11
N ALA A 649 12.41 -25.15 0.53
CA ALA A 649 11.56 -26.28 0.89
C ALA A 649 11.70 -26.72 2.36
N ALA A 650 12.85 -26.44 2.98
CA ALA A 650 13.12 -26.71 4.39
C ALA A 650 12.81 -25.50 5.32
N GLY A 651 12.14 -24.46 4.80
CA GLY A 651 11.71 -23.30 5.57
C GLY A 651 12.81 -22.27 5.84
N TRP A 652 13.93 -22.33 5.12
CA TRP A 652 15.07 -21.43 5.34
C TRP A 652 14.90 -20.04 4.72
N THR A 653 13.69 -19.67 4.31
CA THR A 653 13.35 -18.29 3.95
C THR A 653 13.07 -17.42 5.19
N ALA A 654 12.80 -18.05 6.34
CA ALA A 654 12.45 -17.37 7.58
C ALA A 654 13.63 -16.52 8.13
N PRO A 655 13.42 -15.24 8.50
CA PRO A 655 14.45 -14.34 9.05
C PRO A 655 15.28 -14.93 10.18
N GLU A 656 14.62 -15.56 11.15
CA GLU A 656 15.24 -16.19 12.32
C GLU A 656 16.17 -17.37 11.96
N ARG A 657 16.14 -17.85 10.71
CA ARG A 657 17.00 -18.91 10.18
C ARG A 657 18.08 -18.34 9.29
N HIS A 658 17.72 -17.69 8.17
CA HIS A 658 18.72 -17.26 7.19
C HIS A 658 19.69 -16.22 7.75
N ARG A 659 19.23 -15.35 8.66
CA ARG A 659 20.09 -14.33 9.30
C ARG A 659 21.10 -14.94 10.28
N SER A 660 20.89 -16.17 10.73
CA SER A 660 21.76 -16.87 11.68
C SER A 660 22.96 -17.59 11.04
N ILE A 661 23.02 -17.68 9.71
CA ILE A 661 24.08 -18.42 9.00
C ILE A 661 25.45 -17.74 9.20
N ARG A 662 26.43 -18.50 9.69
CA ARG A 662 27.80 -18.04 9.95
C ARG A 662 28.82 -19.09 9.51
N LEU A 663 30.03 -18.62 9.21
CA LEU A 663 31.20 -19.45 8.93
C LEU A 663 32.20 -19.28 10.07
N ALA A 664 32.65 -20.39 10.66
CA ALA A 664 33.67 -20.39 11.72
C ALA A 664 34.30 -21.77 11.90
N ASP A 665 35.59 -21.85 12.24
CA ASP A 665 36.25 -23.11 12.62
C ASP A 665 35.86 -23.49 14.06
N VAL A 666 34.84 -24.36 14.20
CA VAL A 666 34.32 -24.77 15.52
C VAL A 666 34.94 -26.06 16.03
N ASP A 667 35.63 -26.84 15.17
CA ASP A 667 36.28 -28.08 15.58
C ASP A 667 37.82 -27.97 15.67
N GLY A 668 38.38 -26.85 15.24
CA GLY A 668 39.80 -26.50 15.31
C GLY A 668 40.63 -27.17 14.21
N ASP A 669 40.02 -27.61 13.11
CA ASP A 669 40.71 -28.30 12.02
C ASP A 669 41.34 -27.36 10.98
N GLY A 670 41.13 -26.05 11.13
CA GLY A 670 41.62 -25.00 10.26
C GLY A 670 40.71 -24.70 9.07
N ARG A 671 39.53 -25.32 8.98
CA ARG A 671 38.51 -25.02 7.96
C ARG A 671 37.31 -24.34 8.60
N ALA A 672 36.69 -23.45 7.86
CA ALA A 672 35.46 -22.80 8.28
C ALA A 672 34.26 -23.76 8.15
N ASP A 673 33.58 -23.98 9.26
CA ASP A 673 32.34 -24.74 9.36
C ASP A 673 31.13 -23.83 9.21
N LEU A 674 29.98 -24.38 8.79
CA LEU A 674 28.76 -23.62 8.63
C LEU A 674 27.81 -23.85 9.81
N CYS A 675 27.64 -22.82 10.62
CA CYS A 675 26.73 -22.81 11.77
C CYS A 675 25.48 -21.99 11.51
N ALA A 676 24.32 -22.51 11.91
CA ALA A 676 23.05 -21.80 11.81
C ALA A 676 22.01 -22.32 12.83
N ARG A 677 21.06 -21.45 13.18
CA ARG A 677 19.90 -21.77 14.00
C ARG A 677 18.94 -22.68 13.23
N HIS A 678 18.52 -23.78 13.83
CA HIS A 678 17.54 -24.69 13.28
C HIS A 678 16.41 -24.95 14.29
N ALA A 679 15.33 -25.59 13.84
CA ALA A 679 14.16 -25.90 14.66
C ALA A 679 14.49 -26.66 15.95
N ASP A 680 15.50 -27.53 15.90
CA ASP A 680 15.97 -28.38 16.99
C ASP A 680 17.20 -27.83 17.73
N GLY A 681 17.60 -26.58 17.43
CA GLY A 681 18.71 -25.88 18.08
C GLY A 681 19.79 -25.43 17.10
N LEU A 682 20.96 -25.08 17.63
CA LEU A 682 22.13 -24.73 16.82
C LEU A 682 22.66 -25.95 16.08
N ARG A 683 22.84 -25.82 14.76
CA ARG A 683 23.51 -26.82 13.93
C ARG A 683 24.78 -26.24 13.32
N CYS A 684 25.89 -26.95 13.47
CA CYS A 684 27.16 -26.64 12.82
C CYS A 684 27.55 -27.80 11.91
N SER A 685 27.44 -27.59 10.60
CA SER A 685 27.88 -28.53 9.59
C SER A 685 29.38 -28.35 9.38
N LEU A 686 30.16 -29.41 9.64
CA LEU A 686 31.62 -29.34 9.63
C LEU A 686 32.17 -29.52 8.22
N SER A 687 33.12 -28.68 7.83
CA SER A 687 33.77 -28.79 6.53
C SER A 687 34.84 -29.89 6.53
N ASN A 688 34.84 -30.71 5.48
CA ASN A 688 35.95 -31.62 5.19
C ASN A 688 36.83 -31.13 4.02
N GLY A 689 36.61 -29.88 3.60
CA GLY A 689 37.25 -29.21 2.47
C GLY A 689 36.75 -29.61 1.08
N HIS A 690 35.82 -30.56 1.00
CA HIS A 690 35.15 -30.94 -0.24
C HIS A 690 33.61 -30.90 -0.12
N GLY A 691 33.09 -30.66 1.08
CA GLY A 691 31.67 -30.63 1.43
C GLY A 691 31.50 -30.63 2.95
N PHE A 692 30.26 -30.89 3.39
CA PHE A 692 29.84 -30.77 4.79
C PHE A 692 29.13 -32.04 5.29
N ASP A 693 29.90 -33.11 5.48
CA ASP A 693 29.34 -34.46 5.68
C ASP A 693 29.04 -34.80 7.16
N HIS A 694 29.44 -33.95 8.10
CA HIS A 694 29.16 -34.11 9.52
C HIS A 694 28.44 -32.87 10.07
N THR A 695 27.60 -33.04 11.09
CA THR A 695 26.90 -31.91 11.71
C THR A 695 26.80 -32.11 13.21
N TRP A 696 27.27 -31.12 13.95
CA TRP A 696 27.06 -31.00 15.39
C TRP A 696 25.72 -30.33 15.66
N ILE A 697 25.00 -30.84 16.66
CA ILE A 697 23.70 -30.31 17.08
C ILE A 697 23.79 -29.99 18.57
N ALA A 698 23.50 -28.75 18.94
CA ALA A 698 23.22 -28.36 20.30
C ALA A 698 21.73 -28.00 20.42
N PRO A 699 20.98 -28.56 21.38
CA PRO A 699 19.55 -28.32 21.51
C PRO A 699 19.18 -26.90 21.96
N ASP A 700 20.17 -26.13 22.43
CA ASP A 700 20.03 -24.72 22.77
C ASP A 700 19.62 -23.89 21.53
N TRP A 701 18.80 -22.87 21.77
CA TRP A 701 18.30 -21.93 20.76
C TRP A 701 17.39 -22.56 19.68
N SER A 702 16.73 -23.65 20.04
CA SER A 702 15.64 -24.26 19.26
C SER A 702 14.41 -23.36 19.21
N ASP A 703 13.50 -23.64 18.28
CA ASP A 703 12.20 -22.95 18.17
C ASP A 703 11.33 -23.14 19.44
N GLU A 704 11.56 -24.19 20.23
CA GLU A 704 10.85 -24.43 21.49
C GLU A 704 11.46 -23.70 22.71
N SER A 705 12.76 -23.37 22.66
CA SER A 705 13.51 -22.87 23.83
C SER A 705 13.81 -21.38 23.79
N THR A 706 13.57 -20.69 22.68
CA THR A 706 13.93 -19.28 22.49
C THR A 706 12.90 -18.50 21.65
N PRO A 707 12.61 -17.23 22.00
CA PRO A 707 11.84 -16.33 21.13
C PRO A 707 12.53 -16.13 19.76
N SER A 708 11.77 -15.61 18.79
CA SER A 708 12.18 -15.39 17.38
C SER A 708 13.40 -14.48 17.17
N ASP A 709 13.83 -13.72 18.18
CA ASP A 709 14.74 -12.56 18.02
C ASP A 709 16.16 -12.81 18.54
N VAL A 710 16.66 -14.04 18.37
CA VAL A 710 18.01 -14.44 18.80
C VAL A 710 19.00 -14.29 17.64
N THR A 711 19.85 -13.26 17.69
CA THR A 711 21.03 -13.17 16.83
C THR A 711 22.12 -14.13 17.30
N ILE A 712 22.46 -15.10 16.45
CA ILE A 712 23.61 -15.99 16.66
C ILE A 712 24.85 -15.38 16.00
N ARG A 713 25.94 -15.33 16.76
CA ARG A 713 27.29 -15.01 16.32
C ARG A 713 28.16 -16.26 16.51
N VAL A 714 28.78 -16.69 15.43
CA VAL A 714 29.86 -17.68 15.40
C VAL A 714 30.84 -17.10 14.38
N ALA A 715 32.08 -16.86 14.77
CA ALA A 715 33.00 -16.10 13.94
C ALA A 715 34.43 -16.57 14.25
N GLY A 716 35.15 -17.07 13.24
CA GLY A 716 36.52 -17.52 13.42
C GLY A 716 37.16 -18.02 12.12
N GLY A 717 38.35 -17.51 11.82
CA GLY A 717 39.19 -17.96 10.70
C GLY A 717 40.66 -17.92 11.12
N ARG A 718 41.46 -18.84 10.59
CA ARG A 718 42.88 -18.98 10.94
C ARG A 718 43.71 -17.83 10.36
N ARG A 719 44.55 -17.18 11.18
CA ARG A 719 45.74 -16.46 10.67
C ARG A 719 46.73 -17.47 10.09
N VAL A 720 47.04 -17.37 8.80
CA VAL A 720 48.28 -17.93 8.26
C VAL A 720 49.44 -17.13 8.89
N GLY A 721 50.31 -17.83 9.61
CA GLY A 721 51.20 -17.21 10.59
C GLY A 721 52.23 -16.23 10.01
N VAL A 722 52.36 -15.08 10.67
CA VAL A 722 53.66 -14.43 10.86
C VAL A 722 54.19 -14.87 12.23
N GLY A 723 55.30 -15.60 12.22
CA GLY A 723 55.89 -16.18 13.43
C GLY A 723 56.31 -15.11 14.44
N HIS A 724 55.66 -15.08 15.60
CA HIS A 724 56.23 -14.48 16.81
C HIS A 724 57.26 -15.43 17.42
N ASP A 725 58.42 -15.53 16.76
CA ASP A 725 59.65 -16.02 17.38
C ASP A 725 60.42 -14.81 17.95
N ALA A 726 59.78 -14.11 18.90
CA ALA A 726 60.33 -13.14 19.85
C ALA A 726 59.11 -12.64 20.67
N LEU A 727 58.86 -13.01 21.92
CA LEU A 727 59.75 -12.97 23.07
C LEU A 727 59.31 -14.05 24.07
N ARG A 728 60.08 -15.14 24.17
CA ARG A 728 60.10 -15.93 25.42
C ARG A 728 60.77 -15.09 26.50
N GLY A 729 59.99 -14.24 27.15
CA GLY A 729 60.33 -13.59 28.41
C GLY A 729 59.62 -14.30 29.56
N THR A 730 60.21 -15.40 30.04
CA THR A 730 59.81 -16.06 31.28
C THR A 730 59.83 -15.07 32.45
N PHE A 731 58.68 -14.83 33.08
CA PHE A 731 58.63 -14.40 34.49
C PHE A 731 57.46 -15.09 35.21
N GLY A 732 57.76 -16.27 35.75
CA GLY A 732 57.02 -16.82 36.87
C GLY A 732 57.33 -16.02 38.13
N CYS A 733 56.29 -15.77 38.92
CA CYS A 733 56.38 -15.20 40.26
C CYS A 733 57.36 -16.00 41.15
N ALA A 734 58.43 -15.35 41.61
CA ALA A 734 59.09 -15.68 42.87
C ALA A 734 59.74 -14.42 43.46
N ALA A 735 59.62 -14.29 44.76
CA ALA A 735 59.83 -13.08 45.54
C ALA A 735 61.30 -12.62 45.70
N SER A 736 61.46 -11.29 45.80
CA SER A 736 62.43 -10.55 46.63
C SER A 736 63.95 -10.62 46.32
N PRO A 737 64.74 -9.62 46.80
CA PRO A 737 65.67 -8.88 45.96
C PRO A 737 67.14 -9.25 46.19
N ILE A 738 68.04 -8.74 45.34
CA ILE A 738 69.35 -8.13 45.64
C ILE A 738 70.28 -8.23 44.41
N GLY A 739 70.85 -7.09 44.00
CA GLY A 739 72.28 -7.05 43.67
C GLY A 739 72.70 -6.86 42.21
N ARG A 740 73.07 -5.61 41.90
CA ARG A 740 74.28 -5.19 41.16
C ARG A 740 74.49 -5.66 39.71
N ALA A 741 74.44 -4.65 38.84
CA ALA A 741 75.15 -4.39 37.58
C ALA A 741 76.59 -4.99 37.43
N PRO A 742 77.28 -4.72 36.30
CA PRO A 742 77.04 -5.08 34.88
C PRO A 742 78.33 -5.73 34.28
N ILE A 743 78.48 -5.80 32.94
CA ILE A 743 79.76 -5.74 32.15
C ILE A 743 79.96 -6.84 31.06
N ALA A 744 80.32 -6.33 29.87
CA ALA A 744 81.13 -6.89 28.76
C ALA A 744 80.54 -8.03 27.92
N ALA A 745 80.30 -7.89 26.61
CA ALA A 745 81.18 -7.47 25.49
C ALA A 745 82.10 -8.58 24.95
N LEU A 746 82.32 -8.50 23.64
CA LEU A 746 83.31 -9.18 22.78
C LEU A 746 82.91 -10.57 22.22
N VAL A 747 83.22 -11.00 20.99
CA VAL A 747 83.77 -10.48 19.70
C VAL A 747 84.32 -11.71 18.94
N LEU A 748 84.48 -11.61 17.61
CA LEU A 748 85.44 -12.38 16.75
C LEU A 748 84.98 -13.80 16.31
N LEU A 749 85.26 -14.39 15.12
CA LEU A 749 86.14 -14.24 13.93
C LEU A 749 85.39 -14.93 12.76
N ALA A 750 85.30 -14.43 11.52
CA ALA A 750 86.25 -14.60 10.40
C ALA A 750 86.65 -16.06 10.03
N MET A 751 86.30 -16.52 8.81
CA MET A 751 87.21 -17.03 7.74
C MET A 751 86.62 -18.14 6.82
N ILE A 752 86.71 -17.88 5.50
CA ILE A 752 86.91 -18.82 4.37
C ILE A 752 85.68 -19.67 3.95
N GLY A 753 85.26 -19.75 2.68
CA GLY A 753 85.77 -19.18 1.44
C GLY A 753 85.13 -19.82 0.20
N LEU A 754 85.36 -19.19 -0.96
CA LEU A 754 85.23 -19.69 -2.35
C LEU A 754 83.80 -20.13 -2.78
N LEU A 755 83.25 -19.82 -3.96
CA LEU A 755 83.72 -19.28 -5.23
C LEU A 755 82.44 -18.91 -6.03
N ARG A 756 82.45 -17.74 -6.69
CA ARG A 756 82.11 -17.50 -8.13
C ARG A 756 81.09 -18.47 -8.78
N ARG A 757 80.13 -18.06 -9.62
CA ARG A 757 80.01 -16.90 -10.54
C ARG A 757 78.69 -17.06 -11.30
N ARG A 758 78.04 -15.93 -11.57
CA ARG A 758 77.48 -15.47 -12.87
C ARG A 758 76.58 -16.38 -13.73
N ILE A 759 75.42 -15.79 -14.05
CA ILE A 759 74.82 -15.61 -15.40
C ILE A 759 74.44 -16.91 -16.12
N VAL A 760 73.14 -17.19 -16.28
CA VAL A 760 72.24 -16.66 -17.32
C VAL A 760 70.86 -16.50 -16.71
#